data_AF-A0AAJ6QG63-F1
#
_entry.id   AF-A0AAJ6QG63-F1
#
_cell.length_a   1.000
_cell.length_b   1.000
_cell.length_c   1.000
_cell.angle_alpha   90.00
_cell.angle_beta   90.00
_cell.angle_gamma   90.00
#
_symmetry.space_group_name_H-M   'P 1'
#
loop_
_entity.id
_entity.type
_entity.pdbx_description
1 polymer ?
#
loop_
_entity_poly.entity_id
_entity_poly.type
_entity_poly.pdbx_seq_one_letter_code
_entity_poly.pdbx_strand_id
1 'polypeptide(L)'
;MPSNSLRDNVSRRKDASPLGRGIFIGLRALDVWWQHHLLTRGWATRAIETLGGQAVSTSHIISSTSFTGLQPYYGLVNLLSFGSSIKQIATMIFISEQETPVASAIIVAAFNTIVNSVNTLLSVWAVTSQVPSTLSSNKSSNFLLASPLVAVGAGAYLIGILTEAVSEFQRTAFKKDPANKGKPYGGGLFSLATNINYGGYTIWRAGYALVTGGLPLAAINFSFFFYDFAARGVPVLDAYLTDRLLFILLVHSSRCWAFRITLPNLPYVVFRSRAREMHFSLVKKECVQHTNGYQAYASSRHNQPFLLCIEIIGNYHKHQRIIEMKVGIAGITGKFARRLVTHLLDAGDDSLTIRGYCRSPSKLPDFVKLSPKLEIIKGAAFDQDAIATFVQGYDVVVCYYLGDDKLTVDGQKLLIDACESANVPRYVASDWALDYTKLKLGELFPKDPMIHVKNYLDTEKKKVSGVHILIGGFMEPIFSPFFNIVDVQTNTFRYWGDGNEIMEGTTYDDAAKYTAKVVLDPEAKGVLKFVGGRATIQEIAKSYEKVYGTPVTLEKRGSLEDLYKTMHDKRMKSPQDIYSYMSLFFYYYWINGQTFVGPELDNARYPDVQAVDWEGFMKCWSQEQIGTSYFALNILAVQVQHSHFDRLAGSFSI
;
A
#
# COMPACT_ATOMS: atom_id res chain seq x y z
N MET A 1 1.17 -21.44 0.21
CA MET A 1 1.03 -20.47 -0.90
C MET A 1 2.21 -19.49 -0.84
N PRO A 2 2.71 -19.01 -1.97
CA PRO A 2 3.75 -17.99 -2.04
C PRO A 2 3.17 -16.64 -1.61
N SER A 3 4.02 -15.70 -1.19
CA SER A 3 3.66 -14.29 -1.02
C SER A 3 2.71 -13.89 -2.15
N ASN A 4 1.59 -13.21 -1.88
CA ASN A 4 0.96 -12.48 -2.97
C ASN A 4 1.77 -11.20 -3.18
N SER A 5 3.04 -11.41 -3.57
CA SER A 5 3.80 -10.50 -4.40
C SER A 5 2.81 -9.87 -5.36
N LEU A 6 2.73 -8.54 -5.36
CA LEU A 6 1.92 -7.83 -6.34
C LEU A 6 2.20 -8.46 -7.70
N ARG A 7 1.20 -9.16 -8.24
CA ARG A 7 1.41 -10.04 -9.39
C ARG A 7 1.69 -9.17 -10.60
N ASP A 8 2.96 -9.03 -10.93
CA ASP A 8 3.34 -8.44 -12.19
C ASP A 8 3.09 -9.44 -13.31
N ASN A 9 2.33 -9.02 -14.32
CA ASN A 9 2.07 -9.84 -15.50
C ASN A 9 3.22 -9.73 -16.52
N VAL A 10 4.19 -8.85 -16.26
CA VAL A 10 5.35 -8.59 -17.12
C VAL A 10 6.62 -8.69 -16.29
N SER A 11 7.66 -9.37 -16.79
CA SER A 11 8.95 -9.40 -16.08
C SER A 11 9.58 -8.01 -16.06
N ARG A 12 10.18 -7.62 -14.94
CA ARG A 12 10.93 -6.36 -14.82
C ARG A 12 12.44 -6.53 -15.04
N ARG A 13 12.91 -7.74 -15.31
CA ARG A 13 14.31 -8.03 -15.63
C ARG A 13 14.64 -7.55 -17.05
N LYS A 14 15.76 -6.83 -17.18
CA LYS A 14 16.29 -6.43 -18.49
C LYS A 14 17.14 -7.56 -19.03
N ASP A 15 16.57 -8.39 -19.91
CA ASP A 15 17.27 -9.49 -20.54
C ASP A 15 16.73 -9.73 -21.96
N ALA A 16 17.57 -10.30 -22.82
CA ALA A 16 17.19 -10.65 -24.18
C ALA A 16 16.41 -11.96 -24.18
N SER A 17 15.18 -11.95 -24.70
CA SER A 17 14.31 -13.14 -24.77
C SER A 17 13.79 -13.36 -26.21
N PRO A 18 14.68 -13.66 -27.18
CA PRO A 18 14.33 -13.68 -28.60
C PRO A 18 13.20 -14.67 -28.93
N LEU A 19 13.21 -15.86 -28.32
CA LEU A 19 12.18 -16.87 -28.53
C LEU A 19 10.80 -16.40 -28.06
N GLY A 20 10.69 -15.93 -26.81
CA GLY A 20 9.41 -15.46 -26.27
C GLY A 20 8.88 -14.22 -27.00
N ARG A 21 9.77 -13.32 -27.44
CA ARG A 21 9.40 -12.17 -28.28
C ARG A 21 8.90 -12.62 -29.66
N GLY A 22 9.60 -13.56 -30.31
CA GLY A 22 9.20 -14.12 -31.59
C GLY A 22 7.82 -14.79 -31.51
N ILE A 23 7.58 -15.58 -30.46
CA ILE A 23 6.28 -16.21 -30.20
C ILE A 23 5.19 -15.14 -29.99
N PHE A 24 5.44 -14.13 -29.16
CA PHE A 24 4.47 -13.05 -28.95
C PHE A 24 4.13 -12.34 -30.27
N ILE A 25 5.13 -11.96 -31.05
CA ILE A 25 4.95 -11.29 -32.35
C ILE A 25 4.16 -12.18 -33.30
N GLY A 26 4.53 -13.46 -33.42
CA GLY A 26 3.85 -14.42 -34.26
C GLY A 26 2.38 -14.62 -33.88
N LEU A 27 2.08 -14.77 -32.58
CA LEU A 27 0.70 -14.93 -32.09
C LEU A 27 -0.13 -13.66 -32.28
N ARG A 28 0.44 -12.47 -32.08
CA ARG A 28 -0.26 -11.20 -32.36
C ARG A 28 -0.48 -10.97 -33.85
N ALA A 29 0.43 -11.42 -34.72
CA ALA A 29 0.21 -11.40 -36.17
C ALA A 29 -0.89 -12.40 -36.58
N LEU A 30 -0.91 -13.60 -35.98
CA LEU A 30 -1.95 -14.59 -36.21
C LEU A 30 -3.33 -14.12 -35.75
N ASP A 31 -3.40 -13.29 -34.70
CA ASP A 31 -4.65 -12.67 -34.25
C ASP A 31 -5.30 -11.87 -35.38
N VAL A 32 -4.54 -11.10 -36.16
CA VAL A 32 -5.08 -10.32 -37.29
C VAL A 32 -5.78 -11.24 -38.30
N TRP A 33 -5.12 -12.35 -38.65
CA TRP A 33 -5.69 -13.36 -39.52
C TRP A 33 -6.96 -13.98 -38.91
N TRP A 34 -6.91 -14.33 -37.61
CA TRP A 34 -8.01 -14.95 -36.88
C TRP A 34 -9.25 -14.05 -36.80
N GLN A 35 -9.09 -12.79 -36.38
CA GLN A 35 -10.20 -11.84 -36.25
C GLN A 35 -10.86 -11.57 -37.61
N HIS A 36 -10.07 -11.49 -38.67
CA HIS A 36 -10.58 -11.33 -40.02
C HIS A 36 -11.42 -12.52 -40.48
N HIS A 37 -10.94 -13.75 -40.22
CA HIS A 37 -11.63 -14.98 -40.63
C HIS A 37 -12.85 -15.29 -39.77
N LEU A 38 -12.89 -14.83 -38.52
CA LEU A 38 -14.10 -14.88 -37.69
C LEU A 38 -15.30 -14.23 -38.40
N LEU A 39 -15.05 -13.12 -39.09
CA LEU A 39 -16.06 -12.39 -39.87
C LEU A 39 -16.26 -13.00 -41.26
N THR A 40 -15.20 -13.12 -42.07
CA THR A 40 -15.33 -13.48 -43.49
C THR A 40 -15.70 -14.94 -43.74
N ARG A 41 -15.37 -15.86 -42.82
CA ARG A 41 -15.75 -17.28 -42.91
C ARG A 41 -17.05 -17.59 -42.16
N GLY A 42 -17.71 -16.58 -41.60
CA GLY A 42 -18.94 -16.72 -40.82
C GLY A 42 -18.77 -17.60 -39.57
N TRP A 43 -17.56 -17.69 -39.02
CA TRP A 43 -17.34 -18.44 -37.77
C TRP A 43 -18.01 -17.74 -36.59
N ALA A 44 -17.95 -16.41 -36.53
CA ALA A 44 -18.60 -15.63 -35.49
C ALA A 44 -20.14 -15.76 -35.56
N THR A 45 -20.72 -15.64 -36.75
CA THR A 45 -22.16 -15.83 -37.00
C THR A 45 -22.62 -17.20 -36.52
N ARG A 46 -21.95 -18.27 -36.96
CA ARG A 46 -22.29 -19.65 -36.55
C ARG A 46 -22.16 -19.87 -35.05
N ALA A 47 -21.15 -19.27 -34.41
CA ALA A 47 -20.99 -19.38 -32.96
C ALA A 47 -22.18 -18.76 -32.22
N ILE A 48 -22.64 -17.56 -32.64
CA ILE A 48 -23.82 -16.91 -32.04
C ILE A 48 -25.08 -17.77 -32.26
N GLU A 49 -25.30 -18.28 -33.46
CA GLU A 49 -26.46 -19.13 -33.79
C GLU A 49 -26.45 -20.45 -33.00
N THR A 50 -25.27 -21.07 -32.85
CA THR A 50 -25.10 -22.31 -32.07
C THR A 50 -25.42 -22.10 -30.58
N LEU A 51 -25.15 -20.90 -30.06
CA LEU A 51 -25.50 -20.50 -28.69
C LEU A 51 -26.97 -20.06 -28.54
N GLY A 52 -27.79 -20.21 -29.59
CA GLY A 52 -29.21 -19.84 -29.60
C GLY A 52 -29.48 -18.35 -29.80
N GLY A 53 -28.46 -17.56 -30.17
CA GLY A 53 -28.60 -16.14 -30.48
C GLY A 53 -28.95 -15.87 -31.93
N GLN A 54 -29.55 -14.71 -32.21
CA GLN A 54 -29.78 -14.23 -33.57
C GLN A 54 -28.57 -13.42 -34.06
N ALA A 55 -27.93 -13.85 -35.13
CA ALA A 55 -26.81 -13.12 -35.72
C ALA A 55 -27.27 -12.08 -36.76
N VAL A 56 -26.43 -11.06 -36.98
CA VAL A 56 -26.58 -10.11 -38.08
C VAL A 56 -26.42 -10.85 -39.42
N SER A 57 -27.26 -10.52 -40.40
CA SER A 57 -27.22 -11.13 -41.74
C SER A 57 -25.83 -11.00 -42.37
N THR A 58 -25.35 -12.10 -42.97
CA THR A 58 -24.05 -12.16 -43.66
C THR A 58 -23.89 -11.10 -44.75
N SER A 59 -24.99 -10.68 -45.40
CA SER A 59 -24.98 -9.61 -46.41
C SER A 59 -24.59 -8.23 -45.85
N HIS A 60 -24.80 -8.01 -44.54
CA HIS A 60 -24.38 -6.79 -43.84
C HIS A 60 -22.94 -6.88 -43.32
N ILE A 61 -22.32 -8.07 -43.36
CA ILE A 61 -20.96 -8.32 -42.88
C ILE A 61 -19.98 -8.32 -44.06
N ILE A 62 -20.27 -9.10 -45.09
CA ILE A 62 -19.39 -9.35 -46.23
C ILE A 62 -19.68 -8.35 -47.35
N SER A 63 -18.62 -7.87 -48.00
CA SER A 63 -18.70 -7.02 -49.20
C SER A 63 -17.80 -7.56 -50.29
N SER A 64 -18.35 -7.84 -51.47
CA SER A 64 -17.58 -8.24 -52.66
C SER A 64 -16.81 -7.10 -53.31
N THR A 65 -17.05 -5.86 -52.90
CA THR A 65 -16.46 -4.64 -53.50
C THR A 65 -15.37 -4.00 -52.62
N SER A 66 -15.21 -4.47 -51.39
CA SER A 66 -14.19 -3.98 -50.44
C SER A 66 -12.90 -4.80 -50.56
N PHE A 67 -11.73 -4.14 -50.50
CA PHE A 67 -10.43 -4.82 -50.48
C PHE A 67 -10.29 -5.81 -49.32
N THR A 68 -10.95 -5.54 -48.19
CA THR A 68 -10.96 -6.42 -47.02
C THR A 68 -12.05 -7.48 -47.08
N GLY A 69 -12.90 -7.50 -48.11
CA GLY A 69 -14.06 -8.39 -48.15
C GLY A 69 -15.15 -8.08 -47.11
N LEU A 70 -15.03 -6.97 -46.36
CA LEU A 70 -15.93 -6.58 -45.28
C LEU A 70 -16.66 -5.27 -45.60
N GLN A 71 -17.91 -5.15 -45.12
CA GLN A 71 -18.67 -3.90 -45.12
C GLN A 71 -17.99 -2.85 -44.22
N PRO A 72 -18.20 -1.53 -44.45
CA PRO A 72 -17.45 -0.47 -43.76
C PRO A 72 -17.39 -0.58 -42.22
N TYR A 73 -18.51 -0.88 -41.57
CA TYR A 73 -18.55 -1.08 -40.11
C TYR A 73 -17.67 -2.26 -39.67
N TYR A 74 -17.76 -3.41 -40.33
CA TYR A 74 -16.95 -4.58 -40.01
C TYR A 74 -15.49 -4.42 -40.44
N GLY A 75 -15.24 -3.61 -41.47
CA GLY A 75 -13.90 -3.11 -41.80
C GLY A 75 -13.28 -2.32 -40.65
N LEU A 76 -14.07 -1.45 -39.99
CA LEU A 76 -13.63 -0.78 -38.76
C LEU A 76 -13.37 -1.80 -37.64
N VAL A 77 -14.30 -2.72 -37.34
CA VAL A 77 -14.09 -3.75 -36.30
C VAL A 77 -12.79 -4.52 -36.52
N ASN A 78 -12.50 -4.90 -37.76
CA ASN A 78 -11.26 -5.57 -38.15
C ASN A 78 -10.04 -4.62 -38.07
N LEU A 79 -10.21 -3.32 -38.32
CA LEU A 79 -9.15 -2.32 -38.17
C LEU A 79 -8.77 -2.10 -36.69
N LEU A 80 -9.73 -2.21 -35.76
CA LEU A 80 -9.46 -2.10 -34.32
C LEU A 80 -8.62 -3.29 -33.81
N SER A 81 -8.92 -4.52 -34.23
CA SER A 81 -8.07 -5.67 -33.90
C SER A 81 -6.68 -5.57 -34.56
N PHE A 82 -6.63 -5.09 -35.80
CA PHE A 82 -5.38 -4.86 -36.51
C PHE A 82 -4.49 -3.81 -35.82
N GLY A 83 -5.06 -2.66 -35.47
CA GLY A 83 -4.34 -1.56 -34.82
C GLY A 83 -3.75 -1.97 -33.46
N SER A 84 -4.53 -2.68 -32.65
CA SER A 84 -4.05 -3.18 -31.34
C SER A 84 -2.93 -4.21 -31.51
N SER A 85 -3.00 -5.08 -32.51
CA SER A 85 -1.95 -6.05 -32.85
C SER A 85 -0.67 -5.35 -33.31
N ILE A 86 -0.77 -4.37 -34.22
CA ILE A 86 0.39 -3.59 -34.67
C ILE A 86 1.04 -2.86 -33.50
N LYS A 87 0.26 -2.16 -32.67
CA LYS A 87 0.80 -1.42 -31.52
C LYS A 87 1.59 -2.35 -30.60
N GLN A 88 1.05 -3.53 -30.30
CA GLN A 88 1.70 -4.51 -29.41
C GLN A 88 2.95 -5.12 -30.04
N ILE A 89 2.93 -5.41 -31.34
CA ILE A 89 4.11 -5.86 -32.10
C ILE A 89 5.20 -4.77 -32.07
N ALA A 90 4.83 -3.53 -32.39
CA ALA A 90 5.76 -2.38 -32.36
C ALA A 90 6.32 -2.16 -30.96
N THR A 91 5.51 -2.30 -29.91
CA THR A 91 5.97 -2.22 -28.52
C THR A 91 7.01 -3.31 -28.23
N MET A 92 6.77 -4.54 -28.68
CA MET A 92 7.70 -5.65 -28.45
C MET A 92 9.04 -5.47 -29.20
N ILE A 93 9.00 -4.89 -30.40
CA ILE A 93 10.20 -4.68 -31.23
C ILE A 93 11.00 -3.45 -30.76
N PHE A 94 10.33 -2.32 -30.53
CA PHE A 94 11.02 -1.02 -30.40
C PHE A 94 11.11 -0.47 -28.97
N ILE A 95 10.22 -0.93 -28.08
CA ILE A 95 10.02 -0.35 -26.74
C ILE A 95 10.45 -1.32 -25.63
N SER A 96 10.14 -2.60 -25.76
CA SER A 96 10.40 -3.58 -24.71
C SER A 96 11.91 -3.80 -24.51
N GLU A 97 12.40 -3.46 -23.33
CA GLU A 97 13.74 -3.82 -22.83
C GLU A 97 13.70 -5.00 -21.86
N GLN A 98 12.49 -5.45 -21.52
CA GLN A 98 12.25 -6.48 -20.53
C GLN A 98 12.25 -7.87 -21.18
N GLU A 99 12.64 -8.87 -20.40
CA GLU A 99 12.48 -10.25 -20.82
C GLU A 99 11.00 -10.59 -20.96
N THR A 100 10.68 -11.43 -21.93
CA THR A 100 9.34 -11.93 -22.20
C THR A 100 9.43 -13.45 -22.17
N PRO A 101 9.19 -14.09 -21.01
CA PRO A 101 9.16 -15.55 -20.91
C PRO A 101 8.12 -16.13 -21.88
N VAL A 102 8.39 -17.32 -22.43
CA VAL A 102 7.51 -17.97 -23.42
C VAL A 102 6.10 -18.15 -22.88
N ALA A 103 5.96 -18.58 -21.62
CA ALA A 103 4.65 -18.74 -20.98
C ALA A 103 3.87 -17.41 -20.93
N SER A 104 4.53 -16.32 -20.50
CA SER A 104 3.92 -14.99 -20.46
C SER A 104 3.56 -14.49 -21.86
N ALA A 105 4.41 -14.73 -22.87
CA ALA A 105 4.12 -14.38 -24.26
C ALA A 105 2.82 -15.04 -24.75
N ILE A 106 2.67 -16.35 -24.51
CA ILE A 106 1.47 -17.11 -24.89
C ILE A 106 0.23 -16.59 -24.15
N ILE A 107 0.32 -16.46 -22.81
CA ILE A 107 -0.82 -16.04 -21.97
C ILE A 107 -1.31 -14.65 -22.37
N VAL A 108 -0.40 -13.68 -22.53
CA VAL A 108 -0.78 -12.30 -22.87
C VAL A 108 -1.32 -12.22 -24.29
N ALA A 109 -0.73 -12.94 -25.26
CA ALA A 109 -1.25 -12.96 -26.63
C ALA A 109 -2.63 -13.61 -26.69
N ALA A 110 -2.84 -14.74 -26.01
CA ALA A 110 -4.12 -15.44 -25.93
C ALA A 110 -5.20 -14.56 -25.29
N PHE A 111 -4.90 -13.88 -24.17
CA PHE A 111 -5.82 -12.95 -23.54
C PHE A 111 -6.30 -11.86 -24.52
N ASN A 112 -5.39 -11.27 -25.29
CA ASN A 112 -5.75 -10.25 -26.28
C ASN A 112 -6.62 -10.83 -27.40
N THR A 113 -6.27 -12.00 -27.93
CA THR A 113 -7.07 -12.69 -28.95
C THR A 113 -8.48 -13.02 -28.44
N ILE A 114 -8.61 -13.52 -27.21
CA ILE A 114 -9.91 -13.83 -26.60
C ILE A 114 -10.77 -12.59 -26.50
N VAL A 115 -10.25 -11.49 -25.93
CA VAL A 115 -11.03 -10.25 -25.78
C VAL A 115 -11.40 -9.65 -27.14
N ASN A 116 -10.48 -9.66 -28.10
CA ASN A 116 -10.79 -9.22 -29.47
C ASN A 116 -11.86 -10.10 -30.11
N SER A 117 -11.83 -11.42 -29.90
CA SER A 117 -12.84 -12.35 -30.42
C SER A 117 -14.19 -12.17 -29.75
N VAL A 118 -14.25 -11.89 -28.46
CA VAL A 118 -15.49 -11.51 -27.76
C VAL A 118 -16.07 -10.24 -28.40
N ASN A 119 -15.25 -9.21 -28.63
CA ASN A 119 -15.72 -8.00 -29.32
C ASN A 119 -16.23 -8.31 -30.74
N THR A 120 -15.51 -9.12 -31.51
CA THR A 120 -15.95 -9.57 -32.84
C THR A 120 -17.28 -10.32 -32.79
N LEU A 121 -17.47 -11.25 -31.84
CA LEU A 121 -18.72 -11.99 -31.65
C LEU A 121 -19.88 -11.05 -31.28
N LEU A 122 -19.64 -10.10 -30.39
CA LEU A 122 -20.66 -9.13 -29.98
C LEU A 122 -21.03 -8.17 -31.12
N SER A 123 -20.08 -7.88 -32.02
CA SER A 123 -20.35 -7.06 -33.22
C SER A 123 -21.29 -7.74 -34.21
N VAL A 124 -21.41 -9.08 -34.19
CA VAL A 124 -22.29 -9.85 -35.07
C VAL A 124 -23.55 -10.37 -34.38
N TRP A 125 -23.68 -10.22 -33.06
CA TRP A 125 -24.90 -10.60 -32.34
C TRP A 125 -25.94 -9.49 -32.45
N ALA A 126 -27.13 -9.78 -32.99
CA ALA A 126 -28.14 -8.78 -33.30
C ALA A 126 -28.59 -7.93 -32.09
N VAL A 127 -28.45 -8.46 -30.88
CA VAL A 127 -28.82 -7.76 -29.63
C VAL A 127 -27.79 -6.70 -29.24
N THR A 128 -26.51 -6.96 -29.48
CA THR A 128 -25.41 -6.10 -29.01
C THR A 128 -24.72 -5.31 -30.12
N SER A 129 -24.84 -5.76 -31.37
CA SER A 129 -24.22 -5.14 -32.53
C SER A 129 -24.59 -3.66 -32.64
N GLN A 130 -23.59 -2.83 -32.93
CA GLN A 130 -23.78 -1.40 -33.18
C GLN A 130 -23.80 -1.06 -34.67
N VAL A 131 -23.96 -2.07 -35.54
CA VAL A 131 -24.12 -1.85 -36.98
C VAL A 131 -25.34 -0.95 -37.22
N PRO A 132 -25.23 0.19 -37.92
CA PRO A 132 -26.37 1.08 -38.09
C PRO A 132 -27.49 0.43 -38.92
N SER A 133 -28.73 0.52 -38.43
CA SER A 133 -29.92 -0.09 -39.04
C SER A 133 -30.30 0.50 -40.40
N THR A 134 -29.82 1.70 -40.73
CA THR A 134 -30.11 2.45 -41.97
C THR A 134 -29.18 2.11 -43.14
N LEU A 135 -28.21 1.19 -42.99
CA LEU A 135 -27.19 0.85 -44.00
C LEU A 135 -27.56 -0.33 -44.91
N SER A 136 -28.85 -0.60 -45.13
CA SER A 136 -29.28 -1.70 -46.01
C SER A 136 -29.13 -1.42 -47.51
N SER A 137 -28.71 -0.23 -47.96
CA SER A 137 -28.78 0.05 -49.41
C SER A 137 -27.76 0.97 -50.05
N ASN A 138 -26.84 1.65 -49.35
CA ASN A 138 -25.86 2.49 -50.06
C ASN A 138 -24.47 2.56 -49.42
N LYS A 139 -23.49 2.48 -50.32
CA LYS A 139 -22.03 2.55 -50.19
C LYS A 139 -21.51 3.83 -49.51
N SER A 140 -22.07 4.24 -48.38
CA SER A 140 -21.65 5.47 -47.71
C SER A 140 -20.57 5.15 -46.67
N SER A 141 -19.40 5.73 -46.90
CA SER A 141 -18.27 5.79 -45.97
C SER A 141 -18.59 6.48 -44.63
N ASN A 142 -19.82 7.00 -44.46
CA ASN A 142 -20.21 7.88 -43.37
C ASN A 142 -20.98 7.15 -42.24
N PHE A 143 -20.79 5.84 -42.07
CA PHE A 143 -21.40 5.08 -40.97
C PHE A 143 -21.04 5.63 -39.58
N LEU A 144 -19.89 6.29 -39.44
CA LEU A 144 -19.49 7.00 -38.22
C LEU A 144 -20.44 8.16 -37.88
N LEU A 145 -20.98 8.85 -38.88
CA LEU A 145 -21.99 9.91 -38.67
C LEU A 145 -23.38 9.32 -38.40
N ALA A 146 -23.64 8.12 -38.92
CA ALA A 146 -24.93 7.43 -38.74
C ALA A 146 -25.09 6.81 -37.34
N SER A 147 -24.00 6.54 -36.63
CA SER A 147 -24.03 6.04 -35.25
C SER A 147 -23.09 6.84 -34.35
N PRO A 148 -23.62 7.79 -33.55
CA PRO A 148 -22.83 8.59 -32.62
C PRO A 148 -22.02 7.73 -31.64
N LEU A 149 -22.56 6.58 -31.18
CA LEU A 149 -21.85 5.67 -30.29
C LEU A 149 -20.65 5.01 -30.97
N VAL A 150 -20.78 4.62 -32.24
CA VAL A 150 -19.65 4.07 -33.01
C VAL A 150 -18.61 5.15 -33.27
N ALA A 151 -19.02 6.39 -33.57
CA ALA A 151 -18.10 7.52 -33.72
C ALA A 151 -17.31 7.81 -32.43
N VAL A 152 -18.01 7.90 -31.29
CA VAL A 152 -17.38 8.12 -29.97
C VAL A 152 -16.46 6.95 -29.62
N GLY A 153 -16.89 5.71 -29.86
CA GLY A 153 -16.07 4.52 -29.60
C GLY A 153 -14.81 4.47 -30.48
N ALA A 154 -14.93 4.77 -31.76
CA ALA A 154 -13.80 4.84 -32.68
C ALA A 154 -12.82 5.97 -32.31
N GLY A 155 -13.34 7.13 -31.92
CA GLY A 155 -12.55 8.25 -31.42
C GLY A 155 -11.82 7.91 -30.12
N ALA A 156 -12.52 7.32 -29.14
CA ALA A 156 -11.93 6.84 -27.89
C ALA A 156 -10.84 5.79 -28.15
N TYR A 157 -11.09 4.84 -29.05
CA TYR A 157 -10.10 3.87 -29.48
C TYR A 157 -8.84 4.55 -30.02
N LEU A 158 -8.99 5.45 -30.99
CA LEU A 158 -7.87 6.13 -31.64
C LEU A 158 -7.07 6.99 -30.66
N ILE A 159 -7.75 7.80 -29.85
CA ILE A 159 -7.11 8.67 -28.86
C ILE A 159 -6.39 7.82 -27.80
N GLY A 160 -7.04 6.78 -27.29
CA GLY A 160 -6.47 5.91 -26.25
C GLY A 160 -5.23 5.16 -26.74
N ILE A 161 -5.29 4.53 -27.92
CA ILE A 161 -4.18 3.73 -28.44
C ILE A 161 -2.99 4.62 -28.84
N LEU A 162 -3.24 5.82 -29.36
CA LEU A 162 -2.19 6.80 -29.64
C LEU A 162 -1.58 7.36 -28.36
N THR A 163 -2.39 7.68 -27.35
CA THR A 163 -1.91 8.14 -26.03
C THR A 163 -1.00 7.11 -25.40
N GLU A 164 -1.40 5.84 -25.40
CA GLU A 164 -0.58 4.74 -24.92
C GLU A 164 0.72 4.61 -25.73
N ALA A 165 0.64 4.51 -27.06
CA ALA A 165 1.82 4.32 -27.90
C ALA A 165 2.81 5.50 -27.80
N VAL A 166 2.33 6.73 -27.97
CA VAL A 166 3.16 7.95 -27.96
C VAL A 166 3.84 8.12 -26.61
N SER A 167 3.12 7.94 -25.50
CA SER A 167 3.73 8.07 -24.18
C SER A 167 4.85 7.05 -23.95
N GLU A 168 4.68 5.81 -24.41
CA GLU A 168 5.70 4.77 -24.31
C GLU A 168 6.93 5.05 -25.19
N PHE A 169 6.72 5.55 -26.43
CA PHE A 169 7.82 5.97 -27.31
C PHE A 169 8.59 7.17 -26.73
N GLN A 170 7.89 8.18 -26.21
CA GLN A 170 8.50 9.34 -25.56
C GLN A 170 9.39 8.90 -24.37
N ARG A 171 8.86 8.04 -23.51
CA ARG A 171 9.61 7.47 -22.37
C ARG A 171 10.82 6.65 -22.83
N THR A 172 10.69 5.92 -23.93
CA THR A 172 11.78 5.09 -24.49
C THR A 172 12.88 5.96 -25.09
N ALA A 173 12.53 6.99 -25.83
CA ALA A 173 13.48 7.95 -26.40
C ALA A 173 14.30 8.62 -25.29
N PHE A 174 13.65 9.07 -24.22
CA PHE A 174 14.34 9.63 -23.05
C PHE A 174 15.31 8.64 -22.41
N LYS A 175 14.90 7.37 -22.23
CA LYS A 175 15.73 6.33 -21.60
C LYS A 175 16.92 5.87 -22.45
N LYS A 176 16.85 6.00 -23.78
CA LYS A 176 17.95 5.66 -24.70
C LYS A 176 19.10 6.65 -24.64
N ASP A 177 18.86 7.88 -24.22
CA ASP A 177 19.91 8.88 -24.02
C ASP A 177 20.76 8.53 -22.77
N PRO A 178 22.08 8.27 -22.93
CA PRO A 178 22.97 7.98 -21.81
C PRO A 178 22.98 9.08 -20.73
N ALA A 179 22.74 10.35 -21.10
CA ALA A 179 22.70 11.48 -20.17
C ALA A 179 21.52 11.41 -19.18
N ASN A 180 20.53 10.58 -19.47
CA ASN A 180 19.32 10.37 -18.66
C ASN A 180 19.36 9.08 -17.83
N LYS A 181 20.49 8.37 -17.81
CA LYS A 181 20.65 7.14 -17.04
C LYS A 181 20.37 7.38 -15.55
N GLY A 182 19.38 6.65 -15.02
CA GLY A 182 18.97 6.77 -13.62
C GLY A 182 18.06 7.96 -13.30
N LYS A 183 17.64 8.77 -14.29
CA LYS A 183 16.68 9.85 -14.07
C LYS A 183 15.24 9.36 -14.28
N PRO A 184 14.28 9.77 -13.44
CA PRO A 184 12.87 9.51 -13.69
C PRO A 184 12.39 10.30 -14.92
N TYR A 185 11.53 9.70 -15.73
CA TYR A 185 10.90 10.39 -16.86
C TYR A 185 9.52 10.91 -16.46
N GLY A 186 9.32 12.23 -16.56
CA GLY A 186 8.04 12.89 -16.30
C GLY A 186 7.65 13.92 -17.37
N GLY A 187 8.30 13.90 -18.54
CA GLY A 187 8.02 14.82 -19.64
C GLY A 187 6.95 14.32 -20.61
N GLY A 188 6.62 15.13 -21.61
CA GLY A 188 5.65 14.76 -22.65
C GLY A 188 4.28 14.41 -22.06
N LEU A 189 3.65 13.34 -22.53
CA LEU A 189 2.34 12.92 -22.00
C LEU A 189 2.39 12.48 -20.53
N PHE A 190 3.54 12.05 -20.03
CA PHE A 190 3.70 11.70 -18.61
C PHE A 190 3.68 12.92 -17.68
N SER A 191 3.76 14.15 -18.20
CA SER A 191 3.55 15.36 -17.39
C SER A 191 2.07 15.64 -17.10
N LEU A 192 1.16 15.02 -17.87
CA LEU A 192 -0.29 15.18 -17.70
C LEU A 192 -0.85 14.17 -16.70
N ALA A 193 -0.30 12.96 -16.66
CA ALA A 193 -0.64 11.95 -15.66
C ALA A 193 0.50 10.93 -15.47
N THR A 194 0.72 10.52 -14.21
CA THR A 194 1.78 9.56 -13.81
C THR A 194 1.70 8.22 -14.56
N ASN A 195 0.49 7.74 -14.84
CA ASN A 195 0.22 6.47 -15.50
C ASN A 195 -0.60 6.66 -16.80
N ILE A 196 -0.24 7.68 -17.59
CA ILE A 196 -0.98 8.08 -18.81
C ILE A 196 -1.14 6.94 -19.83
N ASN A 197 -0.17 6.02 -19.90
CA ASN A 197 -0.22 4.85 -20.78
C ASN A 197 -1.30 3.83 -20.35
N TYR A 198 -1.50 3.64 -19.03
CA TYR A 198 -2.58 2.79 -18.52
C TYR A 198 -3.95 3.43 -18.77
N GLY A 199 -4.05 4.75 -18.61
CA GLY A 199 -5.25 5.50 -19.01
C GLY A 199 -5.57 5.33 -20.49
N GLY A 200 -4.57 5.49 -21.36
CA GLY A 200 -4.69 5.23 -22.79
C GLY A 200 -5.18 3.80 -23.09
N TYR A 201 -4.59 2.79 -22.44
CA TYR A 201 -4.99 1.39 -22.60
C TYR A 201 -6.47 1.16 -22.26
N THR A 202 -6.90 1.61 -21.08
CA THR A 202 -8.28 1.48 -20.61
C THR A 202 -9.25 2.15 -21.58
N ILE A 203 -8.93 3.36 -22.05
CA ILE A 203 -9.78 4.12 -22.95
C ILE A 203 -9.95 3.41 -24.30
N TRP A 204 -8.87 2.88 -24.90
CA TRP A 204 -9.04 2.23 -26.20
C TRP A 204 -9.72 0.86 -26.11
N ARG A 205 -9.54 0.11 -25.02
CA ARG A 205 -10.28 -1.15 -24.79
C ARG A 205 -11.78 -0.88 -24.62
N ALA A 206 -12.13 0.14 -23.86
CA ALA A 206 -13.52 0.58 -23.71
C ALA A 206 -14.10 1.10 -25.03
N GLY A 207 -13.32 1.87 -25.80
CA GLY A 207 -13.70 2.35 -27.13
C GLY A 207 -13.96 1.22 -28.12
N TYR A 208 -13.13 0.17 -28.13
CA TYR A 208 -13.36 -1.02 -28.94
C TYR A 208 -14.68 -1.70 -28.55
N ALA A 209 -14.87 -1.96 -27.25
CA ALA A 209 -16.10 -2.57 -26.75
C ALA A 209 -17.34 -1.72 -27.03
N LEU A 210 -17.21 -0.38 -27.03
CA LEU A 210 -18.29 0.54 -27.40
C LEU A 210 -18.68 0.40 -28.88
N VAL A 211 -17.69 0.28 -29.78
CA VAL A 211 -17.93 0.06 -31.21
C VAL A 211 -18.63 -1.26 -31.48
N THR A 212 -18.34 -2.32 -30.72
CA THR A 212 -18.85 -3.68 -31.01
C THR A 212 -20.08 -4.09 -30.21
N GLY A 213 -20.19 -3.66 -28.95
CA GLY A 213 -21.22 -4.14 -28.01
C GLY A 213 -21.97 -3.04 -27.26
N GLY A 214 -21.73 -1.76 -27.58
CA GLY A 214 -22.43 -0.63 -26.98
C GLY A 214 -21.99 -0.28 -25.55
N LEU A 215 -22.75 0.62 -24.91
CA LEU A 215 -22.41 1.19 -23.60
C LEU A 215 -22.19 0.18 -22.47
N PRO A 216 -23.03 -0.87 -22.30
CA PRO A 216 -22.83 -1.82 -21.22
C PRO A 216 -21.47 -2.52 -21.31
N LEU A 217 -21.08 -2.94 -22.51
CA LEU A 217 -19.81 -3.64 -22.73
C LEU A 217 -18.61 -2.69 -22.63
N ALA A 218 -18.78 -1.45 -23.05
CA ALA A 218 -17.79 -0.40 -22.84
C ALA A 218 -17.55 -0.16 -21.35
N ALA A 219 -18.62 -0.07 -20.55
CA ALA A 219 -18.53 0.11 -19.10
C ALA A 219 -17.88 -1.09 -18.40
N ILE A 220 -18.21 -2.32 -18.82
CA ILE A 220 -17.58 -3.54 -18.30
C ILE A 220 -16.08 -3.56 -18.62
N ASN A 221 -15.69 -3.29 -19.87
CA ASN A 221 -14.28 -3.27 -20.27
C ASN A 221 -13.52 -2.15 -19.55
N PHE A 222 -14.10 -0.95 -19.50
CA PHE A 222 -13.51 0.18 -18.77
C PHE A 222 -13.29 -0.19 -17.31
N SER A 223 -14.32 -0.69 -16.62
CA SER A 223 -14.25 -1.04 -15.19
C SER A 223 -13.24 -2.15 -14.94
N PHE A 224 -13.19 -3.17 -15.80
CA PHE A 224 -12.24 -4.28 -15.68
C PHE A 224 -10.79 -3.80 -15.78
N PHE A 225 -10.44 -3.06 -16.84
CA PHE A 225 -9.06 -2.58 -17.03
C PHE A 225 -8.70 -1.47 -16.06
N PHE A 226 -9.63 -0.58 -15.73
CA PHE A 226 -9.43 0.43 -14.70
C PHE A 226 -9.15 -0.22 -13.35
N TYR A 227 -9.94 -1.20 -12.93
CA TYR A 227 -9.73 -1.94 -11.69
C TYR A 227 -8.40 -2.70 -11.71
N ASP A 228 -8.09 -3.43 -12.78
CA ASP A 228 -6.82 -4.17 -12.89
C ASP A 228 -5.60 -3.24 -12.80
N PHE A 229 -5.63 -2.08 -13.47
CA PHE A 229 -4.54 -1.11 -13.32
C PHE A 229 -4.53 -0.46 -11.94
N ALA A 230 -5.67 -0.05 -11.38
CA ALA A 230 -5.72 0.61 -10.08
C ALA A 230 -5.34 -0.33 -8.92
N ALA A 231 -5.79 -1.58 -8.95
CA ALA A 231 -5.59 -2.55 -7.88
C ALA A 231 -4.29 -3.35 -8.02
N ARG A 232 -3.73 -3.48 -9.24
CA ARG A 232 -2.55 -4.30 -9.50
C ARG A 232 -1.48 -3.55 -10.30
N GLY A 233 -1.79 -3.05 -11.48
CA GLY A 233 -0.79 -2.50 -12.41
C GLY A 233 -0.01 -1.28 -11.89
N VAL A 234 -0.71 -0.29 -11.35
CA VAL A 234 -0.14 0.93 -10.75
C VAL A 234 0.61 0.60 -9.46
N PRO A 235 0.04 -0.13 -8.49
CA PRO A 235 0.78 -0.54 -7.30
C PRO A 235 2.09 -1.27 -7.60
N VAL A 236 2.10 -2.20 -8.57
CA VAL A 236 3.31 -2.90 -9.02
C VAL A 236 4.36 -1.91 -9.56
N LEU A 237 3.93 -0.95 -10.39
CA LEU A 237 4.82 0.02 -11.01
C LEU A 237 5.37 1.02 -9.99
N ASP A 238 4.53 1.46 -9.05
CA ASP A 238 4.90 2.38 -7.98
C ASP A 238 5.90 1.73 -7.03
N ALA A 239 5.70 0.48 -6.64
CA ALA A 239 6.69 -0.30 -5.89
C ALA A 239 8.05 -0.36 -6.63
N TYR A 240 8.02 -0.75 -7.92
CA TYR A 240 9.22 -0.83 -8.75
C TYR A 240 9.96 0.52 -8.91
N LEU A 241 9.23 1.63 -9.03
CA LEU A 241 9.82 2.97 -9.16
C LEU A 241 10.36 3.49 -7.83
N THR A 242 9.68 3.18 -6.73
CA THR A 242 10.06 3.58 -5.36
C THR A 242 11.37 2.92 -4.98
N ASP A 243 11.52 1.61 -5.21
CA ASP A 243 12.77 0.86 -4.98
C ASP A 243 13.96 1.47 -5.73
N ARG A 244 13.75 1.92 -6.97
CA ARG A 244 14.82 2.54 -7.78
C ARG A 244 15.13 3.98 -7.38
N LEU A 245 14.13 4.79 -7.03
CA LEU A 245 14.33 6.16 -6.56
C LEU A 245 15.08 6.17 -5.22
N LEU A 246 14.72 5.26 -4.30
CA LEU A 246 15.48 5.01 -3.06
C LEU A 246 16.91 4.60 -3.37
N PHE A 247 17.12 3.66 -4.30
CA PHE A 247 18.47 3.24 -4.71
C PHE A 247 19.30 4.37 -5.32
N ILE A 248 18.71 5.25 -6.14
CA ILE A 248 19.41 6.38 -6.77
C ILE A 248 19.75 7.46 -5.75
N LEU A 249 18.85 7.73 -4.80
CA LEU A 249 19.08 8.66 -3.68
C LEU A 249 20.15 8.13 -2.72
N LEU A 250 20.16 6.82 -2.43
CA LEU A 250 21.21 6.13 -1.67
C LEU A 250 22.56 6.17 -2.38
N VAL A 251 22.61 5.97 -3.69
CA VAL A 251 23.87 6.01 -4.46
C VAL A 251 24.41 7.45 -4.61
N HIS A 252 23.54 8.45 -4.74
CA HIS A 252 23.97 9.86 -4.74
C HIS A 252 24.39 10.35 -3.35
N SER A 253 23.73 9.91 -2.27
CA SER A 253 24.19 10.23 -0.91
C SER A 253 25.51 9.51 -0.58
N SER A 254 25.68 8.26 -1.01
CA SER A 254 26.92 7.48 -0.77
C SER A 254 28.15 8.04 -1.49
N ARG A 255 27.99 8.77 -2.60
CA ARG A 255 29.09 9.45 -3.29
C ARG A 255 29.51 10.78 -2.65
N CYS A 256 28.69 11.33 -1.75
CA CYS A 256 28.98 12.57 -1.03
C CYS A 256 29.57 12.35 0.39
N TRP A 257 29.67 11.10 0.86
CA TRP A 257 30.15 10.76 2.21
C TRP A 257 31.62 10.33 2.28
N ALA A 258 32.48 10.97 1.48
CA ALA A 258 33.92 10.81 1.56
C ALA A 258 34.63 12.13 1.87
N PHE A 259 34.18 12.88 2.90
CA PHE A 259 35.04 13.83 3.62
C PHE A 259 34.49 14.05 5.03
N ARG A 260 35.29 13.67 6.03
CA ARG A 260 35.05 13.84 7.46
C ARG A 260 35.84 15.06 7.94
N ILE A 261 35.19 16.13 8.42
CA ILE A 261 35.82 17.14 9.28
C ILE A 261 34.82 17.59 10.35
N THR A 262 35.28 17.52 11.59
CA THR A 262 34.72 18.04 12.85
C THR A 262 34.86 19.56 12.97
N LEU A 263 33.83 20.26 13.47
CA LEU A 263 33.81 21.19 14.63
C LEU A 263 32.57 22.15 14.61
N PRO A 264 32.20 22.78 15.76
CA PRO A 264 30.84 23.27 16.08
C PRO A 264 30.63 24.79 15.97
N ASN A 265 29.34 25.18 16.06
CA ASN A 265 28.71 26.49 16.30
C ASN A 265 28.17 27.30 15.10
N LEU A 266 26.91 27.75 15.30
CA LEU A 266 26.18 28.92 14.73
C LEU A 266 25.36 28.75 13.41
N PRO A 267 24.33 29.61 13.14
CA PRO A 267 22.91 29.30 13.25
C PRO A 267 22.13 29.22 11.90
N TYR A 268 20.84 28.83 12.00
CA TYR A 268 19.80 28.67 10.96
C TYR A 268 19.92 29.43 9.62
N VAL A 269 19.64 28.73 8.51
CA VAL A 269 19.05 29.31 7.27
C VAL A 269 17.99 28.36 6.69
N VAL A 270 16.77 28.89 6.50
CA VAL A 270 15.64 28.26 5.81
C VAL A 270 15.82 28.37 4.29
N PHE A 271 15.65 27.27 3.55
CA PHE A 271 15.48 27.32 2.09
C PHE A 271 14.05 26.91 1.68
N ARG A 272 13.26 27.91 1.26
CA ARG A 272 12.20 27.73 0.27
C ARG A 272 12.85 27.76 -1.12
N SER A 273 12.51 26.84 -2.02
CA SER A 273 12.57 27.15 -3.45
C SER A 273 11.47 26.47 -4.26
N ARG A 274 10.80 27.29 -5.06
CA ARG A 274 9.99 26.89 -6.21
C ARG A 274 10.92 26.36 -7.31
N ALA A 275 10.44 25.37 -8.04
CA ALA A 275 11.08 24.84 -9.25
C ALA A 275 11.40 25.94 -10.28
N ARG A 276 12.65 25.98 -10.75
CA ARG A 276 13.06 26.32 -12.12
C ARG A 276 14.54 25.94 -12.31
N GLU A 277 14.78 25.14 -13.35
CA GLU A 277 16.01 24.95 -14.13
C GLU A 277 17.38 25.09 -13.42
N MET A 278 18.10 23.97 -13.27
CA MET A 278 19.54 23.98 -12.99
C MET A 278 20.33 23.58 -14.24
N HIS A 279 20.96 24.57 -14.86
CA HIS A 279 22.08 24.41 -15.79
C HIS A 279 23.38 24.16 -15.00
N PHE A 280 24.14 23.12 -15.35
CA PHE A 280 25.47 22.86 -14.79
C PHE A 280 26.56 23.57 -15.62
N SER A 281 27.34 24.43 -14.97
CA SER A 281 28.61 24.97 -15.47
C SER A 281 29.73 24.44 -14.58
N LEU A 282 30.72 23.77 -15.19
CA LEU A 282 31.90 23.20 -14.55
C LEU A 282 32.99 24.28 -14.42
N VAL A 283 33.44 24.56 -13.19
CA VAL A 283 34.68 25.30 -12.94
C VAL A 283 35.68 24.37 -12.25
N LYS A 284 36.81 24.13 -12.93
CA LYS A 284 38.01 23.43 -12.43
C LYS A 284 38.65 24.22 -11.29
N LYS A 285 39.12 23.51 -10.25
CA LYS A 285 40.21 24.01 -9.38
C LYS A 285 41.29 22.94 -9.23
N GLU A 286 42.51 23.38 -9.51
CA GLU A 286 43.77 22.64 -9.45
C GLU A 286 44.19 22.35 -8.01
N CYS A 287 44.93 21.25 -7.83
CA CYS A 287 45.48 20.80 -6.56
C CYS A 287 46.99 21.07 -6.57
N VAL A 288 47.48 21.91 -5.64
CA VAL A 288 48.90 22.17 -5.42
C VAL A 288 49.40 21.23 -4.32
N GLN A 289 50.52 20.57 -4.62
CA GLN A 289 51.25 19.63 -3.76
C GLN A 289 51.92 20.34 -2.58
N HIS A 290 51.94 19.66 -1.42
CA HIS A 290 53.09 19.76 -0.51
C HIS A 290 53.47 18.37 0.00
N THR A 291 54.75 18.08 -0.19
CA THR A 291 55.47 16.85 0.15
C THR A 291 55.92 16.81 1.61
N ASN A 292 56.05 15.58 2.13
CA ASN A 292 57.05 15.03 3.05
C ASN A 292 56.36 13.89 3.83
N GLY A 293 56.74 12.62 3.79
CA GLY A 293 57.93 11.93 3.31
C GLY A 293 58.22 10.84 4.33
N TYR A 294 58.13 9.56 3.96
CA TYR A 294 58.90 8.43 4.54
C TYR A 294 58.81 7.24 3.59
N GLN A 295 59.98 6.71 3.24
CA GLN A 295 60.23 5.68 2.24
C GLN A 295 59.77 4.29 2.68
N ALA A 296 59.30 3.52 1.69
CA ALA A 296 59.03 2.10 1.77
C ALA A 296 60.33 1.27 1.68
N TYR A 297 60.40 0.18 2.45
CA TYR A 297 61.24 -0.98 2.15
C TYR A 297 60.34 -2.13 1.72
N ALA A 298 60.53 -2.61 0.49
CA ALA A 298 59.96 -3.85 -0.01
C ALA A 298 61.05 -4.94 0.03
N SER A 299 60.74 -6.09 0.62
CA SER A 299 61.45 -7.33 0.31
C SER A 299 60.44 -8.49 0.24
N SER A 300 60.72 -9.38 -0.71
CA SER A 300 59.81 -10.33 -1.32
C SER A 300 59.80 -11.69 -0.64
N ARG A 301 58.64 -12.36 -0.59
CA ARG A 301 58.37 -13.67 -1.24
C ARG A 301 57.11 -14.36 -0.70
N HIS A 302 56.35 -14.88 -1.68
CA HIS A 302 55.51 -16.08 -1.67
C HIS A 302 54.14 -16.13 -0.98
N ASN A 303 53.13 -16.22 -1.85
CA ASN A 303 51.96 -17.11 -1.79
C ASN A 303 51.30 -17.33 -0.42
N GLN A 304 50.35 -16.46 -0.07
CA GLN A 304 49.10 -16.84 0.64
C GLN A 304 48.15 -15.62 0.79
N PRO A 305 47.31 -15.32 -0.22
CA PRO A 305 46.04 -14.62 0.08
C PRO A 305 44.80 -15.36 -0.43
N PHE A 306 44.96 -16.42 -1.24
CA PHE A 306 43.80 -17.09 -1.86
C PHE A 306 43.11 -18.13 -0.95
N LEU A 307 43.79 -18.65 0.08
CA LEU A 307 43.20 -19.61 1.02
C LEU A 307 42.48 -18.94 2.20
N LEU A 308 42.93 -17.75 2.64
CA LEU A 308 42.27 -17.02 3.74
C LEU A 308 40.93 -16.42 3.30
N CYS A 309 40.80 -16.01 2.03
CA CYS A 309 39.52 -15.53 1.49
C CYS A 309 38.48 -16.65 1.30
N ILE A 310 38.92 -17.90 1.04
CA ILE A 310 37.99 -19.03 0.88
C ILE A 310 37.47 -19.53 2.23
N GLU A 311 38.24 -19.43 3.32
CA GLU A 311 37.74 -19.72 4.67
C GLU A 311 36.79 -18.62 5.20
N ILE A 312 37.03 -17.35 4.87
CA ILE A 312 36.15 -16.24 5.29
C ILE A 312 34.83 -16.24 4.48
N ILE A 313 34.87 -16.55 3.18
CA ILE A 313 33.66 -16.69 2.35
C ILE A 313 32.94 -18.02 2.62
N GLY A 314 33.70 -19.08 2.95
CA GLY A 314 33.18 -20.39 3.34
C GLY A 314 32.45 -20.41 4.68
N ASN A 315 32.87 -19.56 5.63
CA ASN A 315 32.19 -19.42 6.93
C ASN A 315 31.08 -18.36 6.96
N TYR A 316 31.03 -17.42 6.02
CA TYR A 316 29.88 -16.50 5.89
C TYR A 316 28.63 -17.22 5.34
N HIS A 317 28.81 -18.32 4.61
CA HIS A 317 27.71 -19.15 4.09
C HIS A 317 27.39 -20.39 4.94
N LYS A 318 28.07 -20.57 6.07
CA LYS A 318 27.86 -21.70 6.98
C LYS A 318 27.57 -21.17 8.38
N HIS A 319 26.41 -20.54 8.56
CA HIS A 319 25.61 -20.41 9.80
C HIS A 319 24.65 -19.19 9.82
N GLN A 320 24.06 -18.79 8.69
CA GLN A 320 22.66 -18.32 8.76
C GLN A 320 21.79 -19.57 8.67
N ARG A 321 21.47 -20.15 9.83
CA ARG A 321 20.17 -20.83 9.92
C ARG A 321 19.17 -19.74 9.53
N ILE A 322 18.44 -19.94 8.45
CA ILE A 322 17.17 -19.25 8.25
C ILE A 322 16.32 -19.75 9.43
N ILE A 323 16.32 -19.01 10.54
CA ILE A 323 15.47 -19.34 11.67
C ILE A 323 14.07 -18.98 11.20
N GLU A 324 13.30 -20.00 10.85
CA GLU A 324 11.88 -19.89 10.52
C GLU A 324 11.15 -19.24 11.71
N MET A 325 10.82 -17.96 11.61
CA MET A 325 10.17 -17.21 12.70
C MET A 325 8.70 -17.58 12.80
N LYS A 326 8.25 -17.99 13.99
CA LYS A 326 6.87 -18.43 14.27
C LYS A 326 6.20 -17.49 15.26
N VAL A 327 5.17 -16.77 14.78
CA VAL A 327 4.44 -15.75 15.54
C VAL A 327 3.03 -16.22 15.87
N GLY A 328 2.71 -16.32 17.17
CA GLY A 328 1.36 -16.59 17.65
C GLY A 328 0.64 -15.28 17.93
N ILE A 329 -0.61 -15.12 17.49
CA ILE A 329 -1.43 -13.92 17.73
C ILE A 329 -2.75 -14.32 18.39
N ALA A 330 -2.85 -14.10 19.70
CA ALA A 330 -4.09 -14.29 20.46
C ALA A 330 -5.01 -13.08 20.32
N GLY A 331 -6.28 -13.32 19.97
CA GLY A 331 -7.22 -12.24 19.68
C GLY A 331 -7.05 -11.66 18.27
N ILE A 332 -6.56 -12.46 17.31
CA ILE A 332 -6.23 -12.02 15.94
C ILE A 332 -7.36 -11.27 15.20
N THR A 333 -8.62 -11.50 15.58
CA THR A 333 -9.77 -10.79 15.01
C THR A 333 -9.92 -9.35 15.49
N GLY A 334 -9.15 -8.90 16.49
CA GLY A 334 -9.19 -7.54 17.03
C GLY A 334 -8.83 -6.49 15.98
N LYS A 335 -9.36 -5.27 16.14
CA LYS A 335 -9.13 -4.18 15.17
C LYS A 335 -7.63 -3.93 14.95
N PHE A 336 -6.91 -3.78 16.07
CA PHE A 336 -5.49 -3.48 16.07
C PHE A 336 -4.64 -4.71 15.71
N ALA A 337 -5.04 -5.92 16.15
CA ALA A 337 -4.40 -7.18 15.77
C ALA A 337 -4.32 -7.38 14.25
N ARG A 338 -5.40 -7.04 13.52
CA ARG A 338 -5.42 -7.14 12.06
C ARG A 338 -4.37 -6.25 11.38
N ARG A 339 -4.04 -5.09 11.98
CA ARG A 339 -2.98 -4.21 11.46
C ARG A 339 -1.61 -4.84 11.62
N LEU A 340 -1.33 -5.46 12.77
CA LEU A 340 -0.10 -6.23 12.96
C LEU A 340 -0.01 -7.34 11.92
N VAL A 341 -1.07 -8.13 11.73
CA VAL A 341 -1.08 -9.22 10.74
C VAL A 341 -0.77 -8.70 9.34
N THR A 342 -1.37 -7.58 8.93
CA THR A 342 -1.05 -6.95 7.64
C THR A 342 0.44 -6.64 7.52
N HIS A 343 1.02 -5.93 8.50
CA HIS A 343 2.44 -5.55 8.47
C HIS A 343 3.39 -6.76 8.55
N LEU A 344 3.02 -7.82 9.28
CA LEU A 344 3.78 -9.06 9.32
C LEU A 344 3.75 -9.80 7.98
N LEU A 345 2.59 -9.85 7.31
CA LEU A 345 2.47 -10.48 5.99
C LEU A 345 3.21 -9.68 4.90
N ASP A 346 3.26 -8.35 5.03
CA ASP A 346 3.93 -7.45 4.09
C ASP A 346 5.46 -7.39 4.30
N ALA A 347 5.99 -7.89 5.42
CA ALA A 347 7.42 -7.86 5.74
C ALA A 347 8.31 -8.65 4.76
N GLY A 348 7.71 -9.44 3.85
CA GLY A 348 8.43 -10.11 2.75
C GLY A 348 9.28 -11.31 3.17
N ASP A 349 9.25 -11.71 4.43
CA ASP A 349 9.98 -12.87 4.93
C ASP A 349 9.20 -14.16 4.64
N ASP A 350 9.70 -14.97 3.72
CA ASP A 350 9.09 -16.26 3.33
C ASP A 350 9.26 -17.37 4.37
N SER A 351 10.11 -17.15 5.37
CA SER A 351 10.28 -18.06 6.51
C SER A 351 9.33 -17.74 7.68
N LEU A 352 8.57 -16.65 7.61
CA LEU A 352 7.60 -16.27 8.64
C LEU A 352 6.34 -17.14 8.58
N THR A 353 6.02 -17.78 9.70
CA THR A 353 4.73 -18.45 9.92
C THR A 353 3.97 -17.75 11.04
N ILE A 354 2.68 -17.52 10.83
CA ILE A 354 1.76 -16.88 11.76
C ILE A 354 0.68 -17.88 12.16
N ARG A 355 0.36 -17.95 13.44
CA ARG A 355 -0.84 -18.65 13.92
C ARG A 355 -1.74 -17.69 14.65
N GLY A 356 -2.98 -17.59 14.21
CA GLY A 356 -4.01 -16.78 14.83
C GLY A 356 -4.88 -17.60 15.76
N TYR A 357 -5.21 -17.04 16.93
CA TYR A 357 -6.12 -17.65 17.89
C TYR A 357 -7.33 -16.76 18.15
N CYS A 358 -8.54 -17.28 17.90
CA CYS A 358 -9.78 -16.52 18.14
C CYS A 358 -11.03 -17.39 18.26
N ARG A 359 -12.09 -16.80 18.83
CA ARG A 359 -13.42 -17.43 18.96
C ARG A 359 -14.18 -17.53 17.63
N SER A 360 -13.98 -16.54 16.76
CA SER A 360 -14.80 -16.36 15.55
C SER A 360 -13.93 -16.06 14.32
N PRO A 361 -13.28 -17.08 13.72
CA PRO A 361 -12.45 -16.92 12.52
C PRO A 361 -13.15 -16.22 11.36
N SER A 362 -14.49 -16.36 11.26
CA SER A 362 -15.30 -15.69 10.23
C SER A 362 -15.19 -14.17 10.24
N LYS A 363 -14.79 -13.55 11.36
CA LYS A 363 -14.58 -12.09 11.46
C LYS A 363 -13.29 -11.61 10.81
N LEU A 364 -12.38 -12.51 10.42
CA LEU A 364 -11.17 -12.15 9.67
C LEU A 364 -11.50 -11.89 8.20
N PRO A 365 -10.90 -10.86 7.57
CA PRO A 365 -10.99 -10.63 6.13
C PRO A 365 -10.48 -11.82 5.31
N ASP A 366 -11.04 -12.04 4.13
CA ASP A 366 -10.66 -13.18 3.28
C ASP A 366 -9.19 -13.14 2.84
N PHE A 367 -8.64 -11.95 2.54
CA PHE A 367 -7.22 -11.82 2.18
C PHE A 367 -6.26 -12.29 3.30
N VAL A 368 -6.68 -12.18 4.57
CA VAL A 368 -5.91 -12.67 5.73
C VAL A 368 -6.07 -14.18 5.86
N LYS A 369 -7.31 -14.70 5.79
CA LYS A 369 -7.60 -16.15 5.91
C LYS A 369 -7.01 -16.99 4.79
N LEU A 370 -6.92 -16.43 3.58
CA LEU A 370 -6.33 -17.08 2.40
C LEU A 370 -4.80 -17.00 2.41
N SER A 371 -4.21 -16.29 3.39
CA SER A 371 -2.77 -16.20 3.49
C SER A 371 -2.19 -17.58 3.84
N PRO A 372 -1.22 -18.05 3.06
CA PRO A 372 -0.54 -19.32 3.32
C PRO A 372 0.34 -19.35 4.55
N LYS A 373 0.77 -18.17 5.00
CA LYS A 373 1.60 -17.99 6.17
C LYS A 373 0.75 -18.00 7.43
N LEU A 374 -0.59 -18.09 7.32
CA LEU A 374 -1.50 -18.00 8.45
C LEU A 374 -2.25 -19.31 8.68
N GLU A 375 -2.02 -19.90 9.85
CA GLU A 375 -2.86 -20.94 10.42
C GLU A 375 -3.85 -20.33 11.43
N ILE A 376 -5.08 -20.82 11.51
CA ILE A 376 -6.06 -20.34 12.51
C ILE A 376 -6.46 -21.48 13.44
N ILE A 377 -6.25 -21.26 14.73
CA ILE A 377 -6.79 -22.09 15.81
C ILE A 377 -8.03 -21.40 16.38
N LYS A 378 -9.15 -22.13 16.41
CA LYS A 378 -10.39 -21.67 17.00
C LYS A 378 -10.44 -22.07 18.47
N GLY A 379 -10.67 -21.11 19.37
CA GLY A 379 -10.81 -21.37 20.80
C GLY A 379 -11.20 -20.13 21.60
N ALA A 380 -11.62 -20.33 22.85
CA ALA A 380 -11.96 -19.26 23.79
C ALA A 380 -10.81 -18.99 24.77
N ALA A 381 -10.71 -17.77 25.31
CA ALA A 381 -9.58 -17.34 26.16
C ALA A 381 -9.33 -18.17 27.44
N PHE A 382 -10.23 -19.08 27.80
CA PHE A 382 -10.12 -19.98 28.96
C PHE A 382 -10.15 -21.47 28.56
N ASP A 383 -10.02 -21.76 27.27
CA ASP A 383 -9.96 -23.12 26.72
C ASP A 383 -8.50 -23.61 26.75
N GLN A 384 -8.14 -24.30 27.82
CA GLN A 384 -6.74 -24.68 28.12
C GLN A 384 -6.14 -25.55 27.02
N ASP A 385 -6.90 -26.52 26.49
CA ASP A 385 -6.43 -27.44 25.45
C ASP A 385 -6.18 -26.71 24.13
N ALA A 386 -7.10 -25.81 23.74
CA ALA A 386 -6.92 -25.01 22.54
C ALA A 386 -5.78 -24.00 22.69
N ILE A 387 -5.57 -23.45 23.89
CA ILE A 387 -4.44 -22.56 24.20
C ILE A 387 -3.12 -23.33 24.12
N ALA A 388 -3.02 -24.51 24.72
CA ALA A 388 -1.82 -25.34 24.68
C ALA A 388 -1.45 -25.71 23.23
N THR A 389 -2.45 -26.09 22.42
CA THR A 389 -2.28 -26.33 20.99
C THR A 389 -1.79 -25.08 20.25
N PHE A 390 -2.38 -23.92 20.57
CA PHE A 390 -2.05 -22.66 19.92
C PHE A 390 -0.59 -22.26 20.13
N VAL A 391 -0.07 -22.31 21.35
CA VAL A 391 1.27 -21.79 21.70
C VAL A 391 2.43 -22.73 21.33
N GLN A 392 2.16 -23.99 20.98
CA GLN A 392 3.19 -25.01 20.80
C GLN A 392 4.12 -24.74 19.61
N GLY A 393 5.42 -24.61 19.88
CA GLY A 393 6.47 -24.47 18.87
C GLY A 393 6.61 -23.08 18.26
N TYR A 394 6.27 -22.03 19.02
CA TYR A 394 6.32 -20.63 18.59
C TYR A 394 7.48 -19.87 19.25
N ASP A 395 8.04 -18.91 18.53
CA ASP A 395 9.16 -18.09 18.99
C ASP A 395 8.67 -16.86 19.79
N VAL A 396 7.46 -16.40 19.50
CA VAL A 396 6.83 -15.28 20.17
C VAL A 396 5.31 -15.38 20.10
N VAL A 397 4.63 -15.06 21.20
CA VAL A 397 3.17 -14.94 21.27
C VAL A 397 2.78 -13.51 21.62
N VAL A 398 1.87 -12.94 20.84
CA VAL A 398 1.35 -11.58 21.00
C VAL A 398 -0.11 -11.63 21.41
N CYS A 399 -0.48 -10.86 22.44
CA CYS A 399 -1.84 -10.84 22.95
C CYS A 399 -2.59 -9.55 22.60
N TYR A 400 -3.82 -9.70 22.12
CA TYR A 400 -4.78 -8.62 21.84
C TYR A 400 -6.10 -8.81 22.58
N TYR A 401 -6.05 -9.37 23.79
CA TYR A 401 -7.24 -9.50 24.62
C TYR A 401 -7.71 -8.13 25.12
N LEU A 402 -8.95 -7.80 24.78
CA LEU A 402 -9.64 -6.58 25.18
C LEU A 402 -11.03 -6.96 25.69
N GLY A 403 -11.38 -6.53 26.90
CA GLY A 403 -12.62 -6.87 27.56
C GLY A 403 -12.57 -6.51 29.04
N ASP A 404 -13.22 -7.32 29.88
CA ASP A 404 -13.18 -7.18 31.34
C ASP A 404 -11.83 -7.59 31.95
N ASP A 405 -11.66 -7.31 33.23
CA ASP A 405 -10.44 -7.65 33.98
C ASP A 405 -10.19 -9.15 34.01
N LYS A 406 -11.25 -9.97 34.04
CA LYS A 406 -11.13 -11.42 33.96
C LYS A 406 -10.42 -11.84 32.67
N LEU A 407 -10.84 -11.31 31.52
CA LEU A 407 -10.21 -11.61 30.24
C LEU A 407 -8.81 -10.99 30.13
N THR A 408 -8.66 -9.73 30.51
CA THR A 408 -7.42 -8.96 30.30
C THR A 408 -6.32 -9.28 31.33
N VAL A 409 -6.67 -9.83 32.50
CA VAL A 409 -5.72 -10.30 33.50
C VAL A 409 -5.63 -11.83 33.47
N ASP A 410 -6.70 -12.54 33.86
CA ASP A 410 -6.64 -13.99 34.05
C ASP A 410 -6.48 -14.74 32.73
N GLY A 411 -7.13 -14.27 31.66
CA GLY A 411 -6.94 -14.81 30.32
C GLY A 411 -5.51 -14.65 29.81
N GLN A 412 -4.85 -13.52 30.08
CA GLN A 412 -3.43 -13.33 29.75
C GLN A 412 -2.53 -14.21 30.61
N LYS A 413 -2.77 -14.32 31.93
CA LYS A 413 -2.00 -15.20 32.81
C LYS A 413 -2.04 -16.66 32.35
N LEU A 414 -3.23 -17.15 31.97
CA LEU A 414 -3.38 -18.50 31.44
C LEU A 414 -2.58 -18.70 30.15
N LEU A 415 -2.61 -17.72 29.25
CA LEU A 415 -1.83 -17.75 28.01
C LEU A 415 -0.32 -17.70 28.27
N ILE A 416 0.13 -16.90 29.25
CA ILE A 416 1.53 -16.82 29.69
C ILE A 416 1.99 -18.15 30.26
N ASP A 417 1.18 -18.80 31.09
CA ASP A 417 1.50 -20.11 31.68
C ASP A 417 1.60 -21.22 30.62
N ALA A 418 0.76 -21.16 29.59
CA ALA A 418 0.86 -22.05 28.45
C ALA A 418 2.13 -21.77 27.63
N CYS A 419 2.48 -20.50 27.40
CA CYS A 419 3.72 -20.12 26.73
C CYS A 419 4.94 -20.66 27.49
N GLU A 420 4.97 -20.51 28.82
CA GLU A 420 6.01 -21.05 29.70
C GLU A 420 6.11 -22.57 29.57
N SER A 421 4.97 -23.28 29.64
CA SER A 421 4.91 -24.74 29.52
C SER A 421 5.39 -25.24 28.15
N ALA A 422 5.13 -24.47 27.10
CA ALA A 422 5.58 -24.76 25.73
C ALA A 422 6.99 -24.24 25.42
N ASN A 423 7.68 -23.62 26.38
CA ASN A 423 8.99 -22.97 26.23
C ASN A 423 9.02 -21.89 25.13
N VAL A 424 7.94 -21.13 24.97
CA VAL A 424 7.90 -19.95 24.09
C VAL A 424 8.87 -18.90 24.66
N PRO A 425 9.86 -18.40 23.89
CA PRO A 425 10.87 -17.48 24.39
C PRO A 425 10.33 -16.11 24.85
N ARG A 426 9.36 -15.56 24.11
CA ARG A 426 8.88 -14.18 24.33
C ARG A 426 7.36 -14.08 24.30
N TYR A 427 6.82 -13.22 25.16
CA TYR A 427 5.40 -12.90 25.22
C TYR A 427 5.20 -11.38 25.15
N VAL A 428 4.47 -10.91 24.14
CA VAL A 428 4.10 -9.51 23.97
C VAL A 428 2.73 -9.26 24.59
N ALA A 429 2.71 -8.49 25.67
CA ALA A 429 1.51 -8.19 26.46
C ALA A 429 0.58 -7.18 25.75
N SER A 430 -0.71 -7.26 26.08
CA SER A 430 -1.73 -6.39 25.50
C SER A 430 -1.73 -4.97 26.09
N ASP A 431 -0.71 -4.18 25.78
CA ASP A 431 -0.43 -2.89 26.45
C ASP A 431 -0.86 -1.65 25.64
N TRP A 432 -0.11 -1.35 24.56
CA TRP A 432 -0.21 -0.18 23.67
C TRP A 432 -0.85 1.05 24.32
N ALA A 433 -0.11 1.64 25.25
CA ALA A 433 -0.59 2.68 26.14
C ALA A 433 0.48 3.74 26.43
N LEU A 434 0.05 4.73 27.21
CA LEU A 434 0.90 5.60 28.01
C LEU A 434 1.80 4.77 28.94
N ASP A 435 2.78 5.40 29.58
CA ASP A 435 3.69 4.70 30.50
C ASP A 435 2.99 4.34 31.82
N TYR A 436 2.27 3.22 31.80
CA TYR A 436 1.54 2.69 32.95
C TYR A 436 2.47 2.19 34.06
N THR A 437 3.78 2.03 33.81
CA THR A 437 4.74 1.61 34.84
C THR A 437 4.95 2.68 35.90
N LYS A 438 4.54 3.92 35.61
CA LYS A 438 4.59 5.08 36.50
C LYS A 438 3.29 5.29 37.29
N LEU A 439 2.29 4.46 37.05
CA LEU A 439 0.99 4.53 37.71
C LEU A 439 0.93 3.63 38.94
N LYS A 440 0.14 4.07 39.92
CA LYS A 440 -0.36 3.21 40.99
C LYS A 440 -1.71 2.61 40.59
N LEU A 441 -2.04 1.45 41.13
CA LEU A 441 -3.35 0.83 40.92
C LEU A 441 -4.47 1.80 41.30
N GLY A 442 -5.45 1.91 40.42
CA GLY A 442 -6.63 2.78 40.57
C GLY A 442 -6.46 4.21 40.06
N GLU A 443 -5.23 4.68 39.79
CA GLU A 443 -4.97 6.01 39.21
C GLU A 443 -5.61 6.11 37.82
N LEU A 444 -5.24 5.21 36.90
CA LEU A 444 -5.92 5.01 35.61
C LEU A 444 -6.46 3.58 35.56
N PHE A 445 -7.58 3.34 36.24
CA PHE A 445 -8.14 1.99 36.43
C PHE A 445 -8.28 1.14 35.13
N PRO A 446 -8.58 1.67 33.92
CA PRO A 446 -8.63 0.85 32.72
C PRO A 446 -7.25 0.28 32.29
N LYS A 447 -6.17 0.72 32.93
CA LYS A 447 -4.79 0.26 32.71
C LYS A 447 -4.22 -0.53 33.90
N ASP A 448 -4.98 -0.72 34.98
CA ASP A 448 -4.61 -1.62 36.07
C ASP A 448 -4.33 -3.07 35.61
N PRO A 449 -5.07 -3.64 34.64
CA PRO A 449 -4.76 -4.97 34.12
C PRO A 449 -3.32 -5.12 33.59
N MET A 450 -2.78 -4.09 32.95
CA MET A 450 -1.41 -4.11 32.40
C MET A 450 -0.37 -4.16 33.52
N ILE A 451 -0.60 -3.46 34.63
CA ILE A 451 0.25 -3.51 35.83
C ILE A 451 0.27 -4.95 36.39
N HIS A 452 -0.90 -5.59 36.51
CA HIS A 452 -0.99 -6.97 36.98
C HIS A 452 -0.29 -7.97 36.06
N VAL A 453 -0.43 -7.82 34.74
CA VAL A 453 0.17 -8.72 33.74
C VAL A 453 1.69 -8.53 33.68
N LYS A 454 2.18 -7.29 33.71
CA LYS A 454 3.61 -6.99 33.79
C LYS A 454 4.24 -7.60 35.05
N ASN A 455 3.64 -7.37 36.23
CA ASN A 455 4.13 -7.95 37.47
C ASN A 455 4.13 -9.48 37.44
N TYR A 456 3.19 -10.11 36.71
CA TYR A 456 3.15 -11.56 36.54
C TYR A 456 4.29 -12.09 35.68
N LEU A 457 4.60 -11.40 34.57
CA LEU A 457 5.72 -11.71 33.67
C LEU A 457 7.07 -11.48 34.33
N ASP A 458 7.20 -10.45 35.16
CA ASP A 458 8.45 -10.08 35.84
C ASP A 458 8.78 -10.99 37.05
N THR A 459 7.90 -11.93 37.42
CA THR A 459 8.22 -12.86 38.51
C THR A 459 9.41 -13.74 38.15
N GLU A 460 10.38 -13.90 39.06
CA GLU A 460 11.62 -14.69 38.84
C GLU A 460 11.37 -16.17 38.48
N LYS A 461 10.13 -16.64 38.61
CA LYS A 461 9.71 -18.00 38.25
C LYS A 461 9.47 -18.18 36.75
N LYS A 462 9.32 -17.11 35.97
CA LYS A 462 9.03 -17.18 34.53
C LYS A 462 10.32 -17.20 33.72
N LYS A 463 10.37 -18.08 32.71
CA LYS A 463 11.44 -18.12 31.70
C LYS A 463 11.03 -17.37 30.44
N VAL A 464 9.73 -17.33 30.12
CA VAL A 464 9.21 -16.51 29.02
C VAL A 464 9.49 -15.03 29.30
N SER A 465 10.16 -14.36 28.36
CA SER A 465 10.50 -12.95 28.49
C SER A 465 9.30 -12.07 28.14
N GLY A 466 8.91 -11.19 29.07
CA GLY A 466 7.88 -10.19 28.83
C GLY A 466 8.35 -9.09 27.87
N VAL A 467 7.47 -8.69 26.96
CA VAL A 467 7.65 -7.55 26.04
C VAL A 467 6.46 -6.63 26.19
N HIS A 468 6.72 -5.36 26.48
CA HIS A 468 5.73 -4.34 26.77
C HIS A 468 5.94 -3.15 25.83
N ILE A 469 4.95 -2.81 25.02
CA ILE A 469 5.06 -1.76 23.99
C ILE A 469 4.26 -0.54 24.44
N LEU A 470 4.95 0.56 24.70
CA LEU A 470 4.38 1.85 25.09
C LEU A 470 4.44 2.82 23.91
N ILE A 471 3.31 3.47 23.62
CA ILE A 471 3.14 4.26 22.39
C ILE A 471 2.72 5.72 22.61
N GLY A 472 2.64 6.14 23.88
CA GLY A 472 1.89 7.33 24.27
C GLY A 472 0.39 7.03 24.19
N GLY A 473 -0.41 7.98 23.71
CA GLY A 473 -1.78 7.68 23.33
C GLY A 473 -1.93 7.43 21.83
N PHE A 474 -2.95 6.67 21.43
CA PHE A 474 -3.30 6.62 20.01
C PHE A 474 -3.76 8.00 19.54
N MET A 475 -3.36 8.44 18.34
CA MET A 475 -3.74 9.77 17.84
C MET A 475 -5.22 9.84 17.45
N GLU A 476 -5.79 8.75 16.93
CA GLU A 476 -7.15 8.71 16.38
C GLU A 476 -8.26 9.07 17.39
N PRO A 477 -8.25 8.57 18.65
CA PRO A 477 -9.30 8.85 19.62
C PRO A 477 -9.50 10.33 19.99
N ILE A 478 -8.52 11.21 19.76
CA ILE A 478 -8.66 12.65 20.06
C ILE A 478 -9.82 13.30 19.27
N PHE A 479 -10.09 12.78 18.07
CA PHE A 479 -11.17 13.20 17.18
C PHE A 479 -12.49 12.45 17.42
N SER A 480 -12.53 11.55 18.40
CA SER A 480 -13.73 10.79 18.71
C SER A 480 -14.71 11.59 19.59
N PRO A 481 -16.03 11.44 19.37
CA PRO A 481 -17.04 12.00 20.28
C PRO A 481 -16.92 11.50 21.72
N PHE A 482 -16.33 10.31 21.92
CA PHE A 482 -16.13 9.72 23.24
C PHE A 482 -15.14 10.52 24.11
N PHE A 483 -14.01 10.96 23.52
CA PHE A 483 -13.06 11.83 24.20
C PHE A 483 -13.53 13.28 24.23
N ASN A 484 -14.27 13.72 23.20
CA ASN A 484 -14.80 15.08 23.10
C ASN A 484 -13.72 16.16 23.33
N ILE A 485 -12.53 15.89 22.79
CA ILE A 485 -11.39 16.83 22.78
C ILE A 485 -11.50 17.68 21.52
N VAL A 486 -11.71 17.06 20.35
CA VAL A 486 -11.96 17.79 19.11
C VAL A 486 -13.39 17.54 18.65
N ASP A 487 -14.12 18.63 18.42
CA ASP A 487 -15.38 18.62 17.68
C ASP A 487 -15.12 19.09 16.26
N VAL A 488 -15.06 18.11 15.35
CA VAL A 488 -14.75 18.32 13.93
C VAL A 488 -15.85 19.08 13.18
N GLN A 489 -17.09 19.14 13.71
CA GLN A 489 -18.17 19.86 13.05
C GLN A 489 -18.03 21.36 13.26
N THR A 490 -17.59 21.75 14.46
CA THR A 490 -17.41 23.16 14.84
C THR A 490 -15.94 23.60 14.79
N ASN A 491 -15.02 22.68 14.45
CA ASN A 491 -13.56 22.87 14.56
C ASN A 491 -13.14 23.38 15.95
N THR A 492 -13.81 22.89 17.00
CA THR A 492 -13.55 23.30 18.38
C THR A 492 -12.63 22.31 19.08
N PHE A 493 -11.50 22.81 19.58
CA PHE A 493 -10.52 22.07 20.36
C PHE A 493 -10.69 22.42 21.83
N ARG A 494 -11.19 21.45 22.60
CA ARG A 494 -11.53 21.58 24.01
C ARG A 494 -10.40 21.04 24.87
N TYR A 495 -9.95 21.84 25.83
CA TYR A 495 -8.79 21.48 26.64
C TYR A 495 -8.92 21.86 28.11
N TRP A 496 -8.15 21.15 28.93
CA TRP A 496 -7.97 21.42 30.35
C TRP A 496 -6.54 21.87 30.59
N GLY A 497 -6.32 22.67 31.62
CA GLY A 497 -5.02 23.27 31.89
C GLY A 497 -4.80 24.55 31.08
N ASP A 498 -3.55 24.85 30.76
CA ASP A 498 -3.14 26.08 30.08
C ASP A 498 -3.00 25.93 28.56
N GLY A 499 -3.17 24.70 28.06
CA GLY A 499 -3.03 24.36 26.65
C GLY A 499 -1.58 24.17 26.21
N ASN A 500 -0.64 24.21 27.17
CA ASN A 500 0.79 23.95 26.97
C ASN A 500 1.18 22.54 27.43
N GLU A 501 0.23 21.77 27.93
CA GLU A 501 0.42 20.39 28.31
C GLU A 501 0.71 19.55 27.07
N ILE A 502 1.75 18.73 27.17
CA ILE A 502 2.19 17.89 26.07
C ILE A 502 1.30 16.66 25.92
N MET A 503 1.00 16.32 24.67
CA MET A 503 0.40 15.06 24.24
C MET A 503 1.40 14.28 23.38
N GLU A 504 1.89 13.17 23.92
CA GLU A 504 2.64 12.16 23.16
C GLU A 504 1.66 11.20 22.49
N GLY A 505 1.84 10.96 21.19
CA GLY A 505 0.97 10.03 20.48
C GLY A 505 1.61 9.31 19.31
N THR A 506 0.96 8.23 18.91
CA THR A 506 1.34 7.38 17.78
C THR A 506 0.07 6.91 17.08
N THR A 507 0.08 6.83 15.76
CA THR A 507 -1.07 6.32 14.99
C THR A 507 -1.26 4.81 15.23
N TYR A 508 -2.47 4.28 15.01
CA TYR A 508 -2.69 2.83 14.99
C TYR A 508 -1.77 2.14 13.97
N ASP A 509 -1.50 2.77 12.82
CA ASP A 509 -0.70 2.12 11.80
C ASP A 509 0.79 2.04 12.18
N ASP A 510 1.36 3.13 12.72
CA ASP A 510 2.77 3.16 13.10
C ASP A 510 3.04 2.33 14.37
N ALA A 511 2.12 2.33 15.33
CA ALA A 511 2.19 1.43 16.47
C ALA A 511 2.19 -0.05 16.04
N ALA A 512 1.42 -0.40 15.00
CA ALA A 512 1.43 -1.75 14.44
C ALA A 512 2.73 -2.06 13.68
N LYS A 513 3.31 -1.10 12.95
CA LYS A 513 4.64 -1.26 12.31
C LYS A 513 5.75 -1.50 13.33
N TYR A 514 5.80 -0.70 14.40
CA TYR A 514 6.74 -0.93 15.49
C TYR A 514 6.52 -2.28 16.15
N THR A 515 5.26 -2.66 16.41
CA THR A 515 4.93 -3.99 16.95
C THR A 515 5.44 -5.10 16.03
N ALA A 516 5.27 -4.99 14.71
CA ALA A 516 5.79 -5.97 13.76
C ALA A 516 7.32 -6.11 13.85
N LYS A 517 8.05 -4.99 13.92
CA LYS A 517 9.52 -5.00 14.09
C LYS A 517 9.93 -5.63 15.43
N VAL A 518 9.24 -5.30 16.52
CA VAL A 518 9.46 -5.88 17.86
C VAL A 518 9.22 -7.39 17.90
N VAL A 519 8.15 -7.84 17.25
CA VAL A 519 7.81 -9.27 17.17
C VAL A 519 8.88 -10.04 16.41
N LEU A 520 9.40 -9.48 15.32
CA LEU A 520 10.43 -10.11 14.49
C LEU A 520 11.86 -9.96 15.05
N ASP A 521 12.09 -9.07 16.02
CA ASP A 521 13.38 -8.91 16.69
C ASP A 521 13.51 -9.91 17.85
N PRO A 522 14.37 -10.95 17.75
CA PRO A 522 14.53 -11.96 18.80
C PRO A 522 15.10 -11.40 20.11
N GLU A 523 15.77 -10.25 20.08
CA GLU A 523 16.38 -9.59 21.23
C GLU A 523 15.45 -8.57 21.90
N ALA A 524 14.24 -8.38 21.37
CA ALA A 524 13.27 -7.43 21.93
C ALA A 524 12.62 -8.00 23.19
N LYS A 525 12.90 -7.38 24.35
CA LYS A 525 12.37 -7.73 25.68
C LYS A 525 12.26 -6.50 26.57
N GLY A 526 11.47 -6.61 27.63
CA GLY A 526 11.23 -5.52 28.56
C GLY A 526 10.28 -4.46 28.00
N VAL A 527 10.41 -3.25 28.51
CA VAL A 527 9.59 -2.09 28.11
C VAL A 527 10.24 -1.39 26.93
N LEU A 528 9.51 -1.28 25.83
CA LEU A 528 9.92 -0.63 24.58
C LEU A 528 9.00 0.55 24.28
N LYS A 529 9.59 1.67 23.88
CA LYS A 529 8.96 2.99 23.89
C LYS A 529 9.02 3.63 22.51
N PHE A 530 7.87 3.83 21.88
CA PHE A 530 7.78 4.43 20.54
C PHE A 530 6.81 5.60 20.51
N VAL A 531 7.24 6.78 20.08
CA VAL A 531 6.34 7.94 19.96
C VAL A 531 6.44 8.50 18.54
N GLY A 532 5.29 8.66 17.87
CA GLY A 532 5.22 9.27 16.54
C GLY A 532 5.31 10.80 16.57
N GLY A 533 4.60 11.43 17.51
CA GLY A 533 4.56 12.89 17.66
C GLY A 533 4.40 13.34 19.10
N ARG A 534 4.94 14.51 19.40
CA ARG A 534 4.83 15.20 20.69
C ARG A 534 4.44 16.65 20.41
N ALA A 535 3.29 17.07 20.90
CA ALA A 535 2.77 18.43 20.67
C ALA A 535 1.81 18.83 21.80
N THR A 536 1.63 20.13 22.01
CA THR A 536 0.56 20.65 22.87
C THR A 536 -0.76 20.71 22.13
N ILE A 537 -1.89 20.83 22.84
CA ILE A 537 -3.19 20.98 22.17
C ILE A 537 -3.26 22.23 21.27
N GLN A 538 -2.55 23.31 21.63
CA GLN A 538 -2.43 24.51 20.80
C GLN A 538 -1.64 24.24 19.52
N GLU A 539 -0.56 23.46 19.59
CA GLU A 539 0.22 23.07 18.43
C GLU A 539 -0.56 22.13 17.52
N ILE A 540 -1.29 21.15 18.10
CA ILE A 540 -2.19 20.27 17.35
C ILE A 540 -3.27 21.08 16.63
N ALA A 541 -3.87 22.06 17.30
CA ALA A 541 -4.86 22.96 16.69
C ALA A 541 -4.25 23.78 15.53
N LYS A 542 -3.04 24.31 15.69
CA LYS A 542 -2.31 25.00 14.61
C LYS A 542 -2.00 24.07 13.42
N SER A 543 -1.62 22.83 13.68
CA SER A 543 -1.43 21.82 12.63
C SER A 543 -2.74 21.53 11.90
N TYR A 544 -3.86 21.48 12.61
CA TYR A 544 -5.19 21.31 12.01
C TYR A 544 -5.55 22.48 11.10
N GLU A 545 -5.39 23.73 11.56
CA GLU A 545 -5.62 24.93 10.73
C GLU A 545 -4.74 24.92 9.48
N LYS A 546 -3.47 24.52 9.63
CA LYS A 546 -2.51 24.47 8.53
C LYS A 546 -2.84 23.39 7.50
N VAL A 547 -3.32 22.22 7.94
CA VAL A 547 -3.63 21.10 7.04
C VAL A 547 -4.95 21.35 6.31
N TYR A 548 -5.97 21.85 6.99
CA TYR A 548 -7.32 21.97 6.43
C TYR A 548 -7.69 23.39 5.98
N GLY A 549 -6.90 24.40 6.31
CA GLY A 549 -7.16 25.79 5.93
C GLY A 549 -8.40 26.39 6.60
N THR A 550 -8.88 25.77 7.69
CA THR A 550 -10.05 26.23 8.44
C THR A 550 -9.64 26.73 9.81
N PRO A 551 -10.20 27.86 10.30
CA PRO A 551 -9.89 28.38 11.62
C PRO A 551 -10.43 27.45 12.70
N VAL A 552 -9.69 27.34 13.81
CA VAL A 552 -10.10 26.53 14.97
C VAL A 552 -10.49 27.43 16.14
N THR A 553 -11.46 26.94 16.94
CA THR A 553 -11.80 27.58 18.22
C THR A 553 -11.16 26.80 19.35
N LEU A 554 -10.39 27.47 20.22
CA LEU A 554 -9.85 26.89 21.44
C LEU A 554 -10.81 27.16 22.61
N GLU A 555 -11.30 26.10 23.26
CA GLU A 555 -12.23 26.17 24.40
C GLU A 555 -11.57 25.60 25.66
N LYS A 556 -11.19 26.47 26.60
CA LYS A 556 -10.67 26.05 27.91
C LYS A 556 -11.82 25.62 28.82
N ARG A 557 -11.80 24.37 29.29
CA ARG A 557 -12.81 23.78 30.18
C ARG A 557 -12.52 23.98 31.67
N GLY A 558 -11.29 24.31 32.01
CA GLY A 558 -10.83 24.52 33.39
C GLY A 558 -9.34 24.21 33.54
N SER A 559 -8.86 24.22 34.78
CA SER A 559 -7.49 23.79 35.13
C SER A 559 -7.35 22.26 35.15
N LEU A 560 -6.12 21.74 35.26
CA LEU A 560 -5.90 20.30 35.50
C LEU A 560 -6.52 19.84 36.83
N GLU A 561 -6.54 20.70 37.85
CA GLU A 561 -7.19 20.42 39.13
C GLU A 561 -8.71 20.29 38.97
N ASP A 562 -9.32 21.14 38.13
CA ASP A 562 -10.75 21.03 37.82
C ASP A 562 -11.07 19.73 37.07
N LEU A 563 -10.20 19.30 36.15
CA LEU A 563 -10.32 18.00 35.49
C LEU A 563 -10.24 16.85 36.49
N TYR A 564 -9.26 16.88 37.40
CA TYR A 564 -9.09 15.86 38.45
C TYR A 564 -10.33 15.76 39.34
N LYS A 565 -10.85 16.90 39.81
CA LYS A 565 -12.10 16.93 40.60
C LYS A 565 -13.27 16.39 39.79
N THR A 566 -13.43 16.86 38.55
CA THR A 566 -14.56 16.47 37.67
C THR A 566 -14.57 14.97 37.40
N MET A 567 -13.43 14.36 37.11
CA MET A 567 -13.36 12.92 36.82
C MET A 567 -13.71 12.07 38.06
N HIS A 568 -13.22 12.47 39.24
CA HIS A 568 -13.53 11.76 40.49
C HIS A 568 -14.98 11.98 40.94
N ASP A 569 -15.52 13.20 40.82
CA ASP A 569 -16.91 13.49 41.15
C ASP A 569 -17.88 12.69 40.29
N LYS A 570 -17.62 12.58 38.98
CA LYS A 570 -18.45 11.75 38.08
C LYS A 570 -18.37 10.28 38.44
N ARG A 571 -17.17 9.76 38.73
CA ARG A 571 -16.99 8.37 39.18
C ARG A 571 -17.70 8.10 40.51
N MET A 572 -17.67 9.03 41.46
CA MET A 572 -18.35 8.88 42.75
C MET A 572 -19.88 8.92 42.61
N LYS A 573 -20.42 9.81 41.76
CA LYS A 573 -21.86 9.95 41.54
C LYS A 573 -22.46 8.77 40.78
N SER A 574 -21.76 8.27 39.77
CA SER A 574 -22.26 7.20 38.88
C SER A 574 -21.18 6.13 38.63
N PRO A 575 -20.73 5.38 39.65
CA PRO A 575 -19.59 4.47 39.52
C PRO A 575 -19.79 3.36 38.47
N GLN A 576 -21.04 2.92 38.28
CA GLN A 576 -21.39 1.89 37.29
C GLN A 576 -21.42 2.42 35.85
N ASP A 577 -21.56 3.74 35.65
CA ASP A 577 -21.56 4.37 34.32
C ASP A 577 -20.15 4.74 33.89
N ILE A 578 -19.31 3.71 33.74
CA ILE A 578 -17.87 3.83 33.43
C ILE A 578 -17.62 4.73 32.23
N TYR A 579 -18.42 4.61 31.16
CA TYR A 579 -18.23 5.36 29.93
C TYR A 579 -18.44 6.87 30.09
N SER A 580 -19.18 7.33 31.10
CA SER A 580 -19.41 8.76 31.34
C SER A 580 -18.20 9.52 31.89
N TYR A 581 -17.22 8.82 32.47
CA TYR A 581 -16.05 9.44 33.12
C TYR A 581 -14.70 8.84 32.67
N MET A 582 -14.69 7.65 32.07
CA MET A 582 -13.45 6.97 31.67
C MET A 582 -12.55 7.82 30.75
N SER A 583 -13.13 8.56 29.80
CA SER A 583 -12.35 9.43 28.90
C SER A 583 -11.65 10.57 29.63
N LEU A 584 -12.21 11.06 30.75
CA LEU A 584 -11.59 12.11 31.57
C LEU A 584 -10.36 11.59 32.31
N PHE A 585 -10.41 10.36 32.82
CA PHE A 585 -9.23 9.70 33.42
C PHE A 585 -8.14 9.54 32.36
N PHE A 586 -8.46 9.01 31.18
CA PHE A 586 -7.48 8.92 30.10
C PHE A 586 -6.90 10.28 29.73
N TYR A 587 -7.73 11.31 29.58
CA TYR A 587 -7.25 12.65 29.26
C TYR A 587 -6.31 13.17 30.36
N TYR A 588 -6.72 13.13 31.63
CA TYR A 588 -5.91 13.63 32.74
C TYR A 588 -4.52 13.01 32.77
N TYR A 589 -4.41 11.67 32.75
CA TYR A 589 -3.12 11.01 32.81
C TYR A 589 -2.30 11.13 31.52
N TRP A 590 -2.94 11.40 30.38
CA TRP A 590 -2.23 11.67 29.12
C TRP A 590 -1.49 13.01 29.17
N ILE A 591 -2.04 14.03 29.84
CA ILE A 591 -1.49 15.40 29.81
C ILE A 591 -0.85 15.87 31.13
N ASN A 592 -1.06 15.18 32.25
CA ASN A 592 -0.52 15.59 33.56
C ASN A 592 1.00 15.41 33.72
N GLY A 593 1.68 14.84 32.72
CA GLY A 593 3.12 14.61 32.71
C GLY A 593 3.60 13.36 33.44
N GLN A 594 2.75 12.66 34.20
CA GLN A 594 3.14 11.46 34.94
C GLN A 594 3.45 10.29 34.01
N THR A 595 2.67 10.10 32.94
CA THR A 595 2.73 8.89 32.10
C THR A 595 3.40 9.11 30.74
N PHE A 596 4.16 10.19 30.58
CA PHE A 596 4.96 10.40 29.38
C PHE A 596 5.92 9.23 29.17
N VAL A 597 5.98 8.75 27.93
CA VAL A 597 6.84 7.67 27.48
C VAL A 597 8.26 8.19 27.26
N GLY A 598 8.40 9.38 26.68
CA GLY A 598 9.70 10.03 26.46
C GLY A 598 10.35 10.57 27.76
N PRO A 599 11.57 11.15 27.68
CA PRO A 599 12.28 11.54 26.45
C PRO A 599 13.13 10.43 25.82
N GLU A 600 13.45 9.37 26.57
CA GLU A 600 14.22 8.23 26.06
C GLU A 600 13.29 7.28 25.29
N LEU A 601 13.49 7.21 23.98
CA LEU A 601 12.65 6.45 23.06
C LEU A 601 13.48 5.43 22.27
N ASP A 602 12.85 4.32 21.92
CA ASP A 602 13.42 3.23 21.13
C ASP A 602 13.19 3.40 19.63
N ASN A 603 12.62 4.52 19.16
CA ASN A 603 12.35 4.76 17.73
C ASN A 603 13.57 4.47 16.84
N ALA A 604 14.78 4.85 17.29
CA ALA A 604 16.02 4.65 16.55
C ALA A 604 16.45 3.17 16.42
N ARG A 605 15.90 2.26 17.24
CA ARG A 605 16.12 0.82 17.11
C ARG A 605 15.52 0.26 15.82
N TYR A 606 14.45 0.89 15.32
CA TYR A 606 13.75 0.48 14.09
C TYR A 606 13.60 1.66 13.11
N PRO A 607 14.70 2.11 12.49
CA PRO A 607 14.72 3.33 11.66
C PRO A 607 13.88 3.24 10.39
N ASP A 608 13.53 2.03 9.94
CA ASP A 608 12.64 1.80 8.79
C ASP A 608 11.20 2.27 9.05
N VAL A 609 10.81 2.33 10.33
CA VAL A 609 9.47 2.79 10.72
C VAL A 609 9.52 4.31 10.84
N GLN A 610 9.12 4.98 9.76
CA GLN A 610 8.95 6.43 9.73
C GLN A 610 7.57 6.80 10.30
N ALA A 611 7.49 6.87 11.63
CA ALA A 611 6.26 7.27 12.29
C ALA A 611 5.93 8.75 12.00
N VAL A 612 4.65 9.04 11.79
CA VAL A 612 4.18 10.40 11.54
C VAL A 612 3.90 11.15 12.85
N ASP A 613 4.11 12.46 12.82
CA ASP A 613 3.67 13.37 13.88
C ASP A 613 2.16 13.72 13.74
N TRP A 614 1.66 14.60 14.59
CA TRP A 614 0.25 15.02 14.59
C TRP A 614 -0.17 15.66 13.25
N GLU A 615 0.68 16.49 12.65
CA GLU A 615 0.41 17.12 11.34
C GLU A 615 0.40 16.08 10.22
N GLY A 616 1.38 15.16 10.23
CA GLY A 616 1.48 14.05 9.29
C GLY A 616 0.28 13.11 9.38
N PHE A 617 -0.19 12.80 10.59
CA PHE A 617 -1.43 12.06 10.81
C PHE A 617 -2.63 12.77 10.18
N MET A 618 -2.83 14.07 10.42
CA MET A 618 -3.94 14.82 9.84
C MET A 618 -3.89 14.82 8.31
N LYS A 619 -2.71 14.92 7.69
CA LYS A 619 -2.56 14.82 6.21
C LYS A 619 -3.01 13.48 5.62
N CYS A 620 -3.07 12.42 6.41
CA CYS A 620 -3.58 11.12 5.98
C CYS A 620 -5.11 11.06 5.90
N TRP A 621 -5.84 12.07 6.37
CA TRP A 621 -7.30 12.11 6.39
C TRP A 621 -7.84 13.40 5.76
N SER A 622 -8.99 13.32 5.09
CA SER A 622 -9.76 14.52 4.79
C SER A 622 -10.38 15.09 6.08
N GLN A 623 -10.75 16.36 6.07
CA GLN A 623 -11.38 17.02 7.23
C GLN A 623 -12.69 16.32 7.63
N GLU A 624 -13.47 15.88 6.64
CA GLU A 624 -14.76 15.20 6.84
C GLU A 624 -14.58 13.82 7.48
N GLN A 625 -13.42 13.19 7.25
CA GLN A 625 -13.17 11.81 7.64
C GLN A 625 -12.40 11.66 8.94
N ILE A 626 -11.62 12.67 9.34
CA ILE A 626 -10.75 12.57 10.52
C ILE A 626 -11.53 12.26 11.80
N GLY A 627 -12.76 12.77 11.92
CA GLY A 627 -13.69 12.46 13.02
C GLY A 627 -14.12 10.99 13.09
N THR A 628 -13.89 10.20 12.05
CA THR A 628 -14.18 8.75 12.00
C THR A 628 -12.92 7.89 11.92
N SER A 629 -11.73 8.50 11.96
CA SER A 629 -10.44 7.80 11.89
C SER A 629 -10.31 6.68 12.95
N TYR A 630 -10.90 6.88 14.13
CA TYR A 630 -10.90 5.89 15.20
C TYR A 630 -11.71 4.62 14.91
N PHE A 631 -12.62 4.62 13.92
CA PHE A 631 -13.29 3.42 13.42
C PHE A 631 -12.54 2.76 12.26
N ALA A 632 -11.80 3.55 11.49
CA ALA A 632 -11.23 3.10 10.26
C ALA A 632 -10.15 2.02 10.47
N LEU A 633 -10.33 0.90 9.77
CA LEU A 633 -9.38 -0.20 9.65
C LEU A 633 -8.48 -0.05 8.42
N ASN A 634 -8.69 0.97 7.59
CA ASN A 634 -7.91 1.26 6.39
C ASN A 634 -7.75 2.78 6.26
N ILE A 635 -6.51 3.28 6.21
CA ILE A 635 -6.25 4.69 5.86
C ILE A 635 -6.30 4.87 4.33
N LEU A 636 -6.09 3.82 3.55
CA LEU A 636 -6.09 3.90 2.08
C LEU A 636 -7.49 3.86 1.44
N ALA A 637 -8.55 3.47 2.18
CA ALA A 637 -9.91 3.40 1.63
C ALA A 637 -10.68 4.71 1.71
N VAL A 638 -10.17 5.68 2.49
CA VAL A 638 -10.94 6.83 2.93
C VAL A 638 -10.64 8.04 2.03
N GLN A 639 -9.40 8.20 1.52
CA GLN A 639 -9.10 9.27 0.56
C GLN A 639 -9.64 9.09 -0.87
N VAL A 640 -10.16 7.92 -1.27
CA VAL A 640 -10.72 7.69 -2.63
C VAL A 640 -12.22 8.00 -2.71
N GLN A 641 -12.95 8.06 -1.60
CA GLN A 641 -14.40 8.34 -1.65
C GLN A 641 -14.77 9.83 -1.60
N HIS A 642 -13.95 10.74 -1.06
CA HIS A 642 -14.32 12.16 -0.97
C HIS A 642 -13.88 13.05 -2.13
N SER A 643 -12.86 12.69 -2.92
CA SER A 643 -12.52 13.52 -4.09
C SER A 643 -13.54 13.46 -5.23
N HIS A 644 -14.60 12.64 -5.10
CA HIS A 644 -15.68 12.51 -6.08
C HIS A 644 -16.99 13.22 -5.70
N PHE A 645 -17.19 13.65 -4.46
CA PHE A 645 -18.41 14.38 -4.09
C PHE A 645 -18.27 15.90 -4.22
N ASP A 646 -17.12 16.48 -3.86
CA ASP A 646 -16.96 17.94 -3.87
C ASP A 646 -16.73 18.55 -5.27
N ARG A 647 -16.46 17.74 -6.29
CA ARG A 647 -16.42 18.22 -7.69
C ARG A 647 -17.78 18.21 -8.40
N LEU A 648 -18.83 17.68 -7.77
CA LEU A 648 -20.19 17.64 -8.35
C LEU A 648 -21.16 18.65 -7.70
N ALA A 649 -20.83 19.21 -6.54
CA ALA A 649 -21.70 20.19 -5.85
C ALA A 649 -21.38 21.67 -6.19
N GLY A 650 -20.27 21.95 -6.87
CA GLY A 650 -19.80 23.31 -7.19
C GLY A 650 -20.25 23.88 -8.55
N SER A 651 -21.15 23.22 -9.29
CA SER A 651 -21.55 23.66 -10.63
C SER A 651 -23.05 23.56 -10.92
N PHE A 652 -23.89 23.97 -9.96
CA PHE A 652 -25.27 24.38 -10.23
C PHE A 652 -25.62 25.63 -9.41
N SER A 653 -25.29 26.79 -9.98
CA SER A 653 -26.02 28.04 -9.79
C SER A 653 -26.48 28.48 -11.17
N ILE A 654 -27.69 28.06 -11.54
CA ILE A 654 -28.84 28.81 -12.07
C ILE A 654 -30.05 27.89 -11.81
#